data_AF-A0A534PC73-F1
#
_entry.id   AF-A0A534PC73-F1
#
_cell.length_a   1.000
_cell.length_b   1.000
_cell.length_c   1.000
_cell.angle_alpha   90.00
_cell.angle_beta   90.00
_cell.angle_gamma   90.00
#
_symmetry.space_group_name_H-M   'P 1'
#
loop_
_entity.id
_entity.type
_entity.pdbx_description
1 polymer ?
#
loop_
_entity_poly.entity_id
_entity_poly.type
_entity_poly.pdbx_seq_one_letter_code
_entity_poly.pdbx_strand_id
1 'polypeptide(L)'
;MSVTIANAGGTSATHVRPSLSGAGLSFSPPVSDFTVDGGASTTVVFLASSPIRGPATFAATAEGLDGFTADTVKAQGSTGSAILAPAALRAKVHPLPATVTVGQQFTLAVDATNDGDADADAVTMADPQIAGAGTAIPVTIASPPQAIPAGQTRTFAWTYLASAAGDLTFDCAGSGTDWLTGAPLAFSTSWPSIVVQTPAALTSVATVRPSLSVGDQTTLRLDVTNTGDALAFAVVPSLEIAGTGLEVLTSPAAQNVPGHETRHSGIDTLSLQARGIEANTGAAVSTAPRGQPVVSVQAPAQLTAKAIAPAVVSTAQSFTVSLDVSNQGEASAGTVSASATCTGAGSLALQSAPAPLVLDGRQTRTMSWTFVASAAGQVDCSLSTSGADANDGHAVFTAAAASIRVQRAAALEIRAVSVPAVVSRGQSFTATVLVANSGEAAASAVVASPDPPQVVVSGGASASANPSTTAQDIPGGGTASFVYTFVENGSGAGALALHAGAFGTDVNSRANVSAQPVDSAAIAVQVPASIAVTRVTVPPSIDRRQQFSVSVEVTNVGGTAALDVLPSPIPLSLTATGGAAASPVTSPSAATIPANGSAVFNFSYLENGASAGSLSFSPSASGLDANSGQPLLAGALPSAAIAVQEPALLVVSGLSAPSVVTRGQGFTLVATVVNAGQATARCVTAGPPTIAFSGGASVQVGTVPVVSQTSQANPASVPTAQTACIAGVDLAAAQSATFTWSLTENGSAAGTITFSVGASGTDANTGGNLSAVPVTASTRVVAPAQLVVTSRSAPGTITRGQHFTTTVVVSNLGGATALNVHPTPLSPSVTQLSGGASATLTSPVPAGVTLAAGDSATFAYDYLEGGTSSGTLQLSSGATGTDANSNATVDAPSASSNISVLDAAQLAIESFSIPAALSRGQAFNLAITSLRPRSRRRSAQPGSPRPPPPPSPPSLRSARGPSPPSPIRSSRTGPARAPSPSREAFPPSTAAPASPSPPTPLRPPRRSCRIRRPSP
;
A
#
# COMPACT_ATOMS: atom_id res chain seq x y z
N MET A 1 136.71 28.51 -132.27
CA MET A 1 136.60 28.12 -133.69
C MET A 1 137.84 28.61 -134.44
N SER A 2 138.29 27.92 -135.48
CA SER A 2 139.51 28.25 -136.23
C SER A 2 139.30 28.19 -137.76
N VAL A 3 140.07 28.97 -138.51
CA VAL A 3 139.97 29.14 -139.98
C VAL A 3 141.36 29.27 -140.60
N THR A 4 141.60 28.64 -141.74
CA THR A 4 142.89 28.66 -142.47
C THR A 4 142.73 29.25 -143.86
N ILE A 5 143.73 30.01 -144.32
CA ILE A 5 143.77 30.76 -145.60
C ILE A 5 145.09 30.48 -146.29
N ALA A 6 145.11 30.39 -147.63
CA ALA A 6 146.32 30.11 -148.42
C ALA A 6 146.40 31.00 -149.67
N ASN A 7 147.63 31.34 -150.09
CA ASN A 7 147.93 31.98 -151.37
C ASN A 7 148.57 30.94 -152.32
N ALA A 8 147.97 30.73 -153.49
CA ALA A 8 148.46 29.80 -154.51
C ALA A 8 149.18 30.48 -155.69
N GLY A 9 149.33 31.81 -155.67
CA GLY A 9 150.04 32.57 -156.70
C GLY A 9 151.56 32.49 -156.58
N GLY A 10 152.27 32.93 -157.62
CA GLY A 10 153.73 33.09 -157.62
C GLY A 10 154.23 34.40 -156.99
N THR A 11 153.30 35.21 -156.48
CA THR A 11 153.47 36.59 -156.00
C THR A 11 152.80 36.72 -154.62
N SER A 12 153.35 37.56 -153.76
CA SER A 12 152.86 37.73 -152.38
C SER A 12 151.52 38.48 -152.36
N ALA A 13 150.51 37.91 -151.71
CA ALA A 13 149.24 38.56 -151.45
C ALA A 13 149.36 39.42 -150.19
N THR A 14 149.40 40.74 -150.33
CA THR A 14 149.49 41.70 -149.23
C THR A 14 148.11 42.09 -148.69
N HIS A 15 148.05 42.71 -147.51
CA HIS A 15 146.82 43.24 -146.90
C HIS A 15 145.69 42.21 -146.74
N VAL A 16 146.02 40.94 -146.47
CA VAL A 16 145.01 39.88 -146.31
C VAL A 16 144.24 40.07 -145.00
N ARG A 17 142.91 40.22 -145.11
CA ARG A 17 141.97 40.43 -144.00
C ARG A 17 140.94 39.29 -143.90
N PRO A 18 140.97 38.48 -142.83
CA PRO A 18 139.92 37.49 -142.53
C PRO A 18 138.68 38.12 -141.87
N SER A 19 137.50 37.56 -142.12
CA SER A 19 136.27 37.84 -141.37
C SER A 19 135.50 36.56 -141.05
N LEU A 20 134.65 36.58 -140.01
CA LEU A 20 133.79 35.46 -139.61
C LEU A 20 132.41 36.00 -139.19
N SER A 21 131.35 35.29 -139.58
CA SER A 21 129.95 35.66 -139.38
C SER A 21 129.09 34.45 -139.00
N GLY A 22 127.88 34.71 -138.52
CA GLY A 22 126.93 33.70 -138.05
C GLY A 22 125.75 34.38 -137.35
N ALA A 23 124.53 33.95 -137.63
CA ALA A 23 123.33 34.61 -137.10
C ALA A 23 123.15 34.33 -135.61
N GLY A 24 122.89 35.36 -134.80
CA GLY A 24 122.65 35.24 -133.36
C GLY A 24 123.90 34.96 -132.51
N LEU A 25 125.10 35.04 -133.08
CA LEU A 25 126.37 34.73 -132.43
C LEU A 25 127.30 35.94 -132.41
N SER A 26 127.94 36.21 -131.27
CA SER A 26 128.96 37.27 -131.14
C SER A 26 130.37 36.74 -131.38
N PHE A 27 131.16 37.44 -132.19
CA PHE A 27 132.54 37.07 -132.56
C PHE A 27 133.53 38.22 -132.27
N SER A 28 134.83 37.90 -132.24
CA SER A 28 135.92 38.89 -132.13
C SER A 28 136.88 38.75 -133.33
N PRO A 29 137.20 39.83 -134.07
CA PRO A 29 138.01 39.76 -135.29
C PRO A 29 139.53 39.70 -135.03
N PRO A 30 140.33 39.17 -135.99
CA PRO A 30 141.78 39.32 -135.98
C PRO A 30 142.19 40.79 -136.19
N VAL A 31 143.28 41.22 -135.54
CA VAL A 31 143.55 42.65 -135.29
C VAL A 31 144.56 43.29 -136.26
N SER A 32 145.08 42.53 -137.24
CA SER A 32 146.08 43.03 -138.19
C SER A 32 146.01 42.30 -139.52
N ASP A 33 145.99 43.08 -140.61
CA ASP A 33 146.26 42.62 -141.97
C ASP A 33 147.63 41.92 -142.03
N PHE A 34 147.73 40.86 -142.82
CA PHE A 34 149.00 40.15 -143.02
C PHE A 34 149.30 39.92 -144.50
N THR A 35 150.57 39.72 -144.83
CA THR A 35 150.99 39.26 -146.16
C THR A 35 151.10 37.74 -146.15
N VAL A 36 150.61 37.09 -147.21
CA VAL A 36 150.80 35.67 -147.47
C VAL A 36 151.63 35.53 -148.74
N ASP A 37 152.89 35.15 -148.61
CA ASP A 37 153.80 34.99 -149.74
C ASP A 37 153.32 33.92 -150.74
N GLY A 38 153.85 33.96 -151.96
CA GLY A 38 153.46 33.02 -153.02
C GLY A 38 153.66 31.56 -152.60
N GLY A 39 152.58 30.79 -152.54
CA GLY A 39 152.57 29.39 -152.07
C GLY A 39 152.41 29.19 -150.54
N ALA A 40 152.29 30.25 -149.75
CA ALA A 40 152.18 30.17 -148.28
C ALA A 40 150.73 30.07 -147.76
N SER A 41 150.57 29.77 -146.46
CA SER A 41 149.26 29.71 -145.78
C SER A 41 149.34 30.11 -144.29
N THR A 42 148.20 30.43 -143.67
CA THR A 42 148.10 30.97 -142.31
C THR A 42 146.74 30.67 -141.67
N THR A 43 146.70 30.52 -140.35
CA THR A 43 145.50 30.12 -139.57
C THR A 43 145.16 31.12 -138.47
N VAL A 44 143.86 31.33 -138.21
CA VAL A 44 143.29 32.35 -137.31
C VAL A 44 142.21 31.71 -136.42
N VAL A 45 141.98 32.26 -135.22
CA VAL A 45 141.10 31.69 -134.17
C VAL A 45 140.13 32.73 -133.62
N PHE A 46 138.89 32.29 -133.34
CA PHE A 46 137.75 33.09 -132.89
C PHE A 46 137.03 32.45 -131.68
N LEU A 47 136.46 33.27 -130.79
CA LEU A 47 135.57 32.86 -129.68
C LEU A 47 134.11 33.23 -129.97
N ALA A 48 133.15 32.53 -129.35
CA ALA A 48 131.71 32.75 -129.55
C ALA A 48 130.85 32.28 -128.36
N SER A 49 129.62 32.80 -128.25
CA SER A 49 128.61 32.45 -127.24
C SER A 49 127.17 32.69 -127.76
N SER A 50 126.17 32.11 -127.09
CA SER A 50 124.73 32.32 -127.38
C SER A 50 123.89 32.26 -126.10
N PRO A 51 122.94 33.19 -125.88
CA PRO A 51 121.94 33.11 -124.82
C PRO A 51 120.61 32.46 -125.27
N ILE A 52 120.53 31.92 -126.50
CA ILE A 52 119.27 31.44 -127.10
C ILE A 52 119.27 29.90 -127.19
N ARG A 53 118.19 29.28 -126.68
CA ARG A 53 117.91 27.83 -126.73
C ARG A 53 117.60 27.39 -128.18
N GLY A 54 118.57 26.81 -128.87
CA GLY A 54 118.40 26.30 -130.24
C GLY A 54 119.72 26.00 -130.96
N PRO A 55 119.69 25.56 -132.22
CA PRO A 55 120.86 25.35 -133.06
C PRO A 55 121.38 26.64 -133.72
N ALA A 56 122.69 26.69 -134.04
CA ALA A 56 123.40 27.86 -134.56
C ALA A 56 124.50 27.50 -135.57
N THR A 57 124.88 28.45 -136.44
CA THR A 57 125.72 28.23 -137.65
C THR A 57 126.73 29.37 -137.89
N PHE A 58 127.91 29.06 -138.47
CA PHE A 58 129.11 29.89 -138.58
C PHE A 58 129.66 29.89 -140.03
N ALA A 59 130.22 31.00 -140.53
CA ALA A 59 130.85 31.13 -141.85
C ALA A 59 132.02 32.14 -141.85
N ALA A 60 132.97 32.05 -142.80
CA ALA A 60 134.18 32.88 -142.86
C ALA A 60 134.58 33.29 -144.29
N THR A 61 135.28 34.41 -144.42
CA THR A 61 135.82 34.95 -145.69
C THR A 61 137.21 35.58 -145.50
N ALA A 62 137.96 35.82 -146.58
CA ALA A 62 139.18 36.63 -146.59
C ALA A 62 139.41 37.34 -147.94
N GLU A 63 140.03 38.52 -147.91
CA GLU A 63 140.39 39.33 -149.11
C GLU A 63 141.77 39.99 -148.96
N GLY A 64 142.51 40.21 -150.06
CA GLY A 64 143.84 40.88 -150.09
C GLY A 64 144.25 41.35 -151.50
N LEU A 65 145.49 41.83 -151.69
CA LEU A 65 146.00 42.43 -152.95
C LEU A 65 147.28 41.75 -153.47
N ASP A 66 147.37 41.48 -154.77
CA ASP A 66 148.55 40.92 -155.43
C ASP A 66 149.75 41.90 -155.42
N GLY A 67 150.94 41.39 -155.07
CA GLY A 67 152.17 42.19 -154.94
C GLY A 67 152.86 42.63 -156.23
N PHE A 68 152.37 42.25 -157.42
CA PHE A 68 152.94 42.65 -158.71
C PHE A 68 151.95 43.45 -159.57
N THR A 69 150.66 43.10 -159.60
CA THR A 69 149.64 43.84 -160.37
C THR A 69 148.77 44.78 -159.53
N ALA A 70 148.74 44.60 -158.21
CA ALA A 70 147.82 45.24 -157.27
C ALA A 70 146.32 44.86 -157.42
N ASP A 71 145.99 43.79 -158.15
CA ASP A 71 144.63 43.24 -158.25
C ASP A 71 144.16 42.53 -156.95
N THR A 72 142.85 42.45 -156.69
CA THR A 72 142.29 41.86 -155.46
C THR A 72 142.08 40.34 -155.54
N VAL A 73 142.44 39.59 -154.49
CA VAL A 73 142.30 38.12 -154.34
C VAL A 73 141.48 37.72 -153.09
N LYS A 74 140.73 36.59 -153.10
CA LYS A 74 139.69 36.24 -152.07
C LYS A 74 139.47 34.72 -151.78
N ALA A 75 138.94 34.34 -150.59
CA ALA A 75 138.61 32.93 -150.16
C ALA A 75 137.47 32.81 -149.08
N GLN A 76 136.76 31.66 -148.87
CA GLN A 76 135.56 31.48 -147.97
C GLN A 76 135.25 30.03 -147.39
N GLY A 77 134.40 29.82 -146.33
CA GLY A 77 133.94 28.50 -145.72
C GLY A 77 132.92 28.50 -144.50
N SER A 78 132.40 27.37 -143.91
CA SER A 78 131.31 27.32 -142.81
C SER A 78 131.05 26.02 -141.92
N THR A 79 130.32 26.07 -140.74
CA THR A 79 129.87 24.93 -139.78
C THR A 79 128.80 25.29 -138.63
N GLY A 80 128.49 24.51 -137.53
CA GLY A 80 127.37 24.75 -136.48
C GLY A 80 127.31 24.02 -135.05
N SER A 81 126.38 24.35 -134.08
CA SER A 81 126.14 23.74 -132.67
C SER A 81 124.81 24.15 -131.86
N ALA A 82 124.48 23.74 -130.57
CA ALA A 82 123.17 23.96 -129.79
C ALA A 82 123.12 23.97 -128.18
N ILE A 83 121.95 24.21 -127.45
CA ILE A 83 121.77 24.63 -125.97
C ILE A 83 120.44 24.17 -125.14
N LEU A 84 120.37 24.14 -123.76
CA LEU A 84 119.25 23.68 -122.81
C LEU A 84 118.98 24.47 -121.42
N ALA A 85 118.15 23.98 -120.44
CA ALA A 85 117.62 24.63 -119.17
C ALA A 85 117.35 23.70 -117.89
N PRO A 86 117.02 24.20 -116.64
CA PRO A 86 117.05 23.45 -115.33
C PRO A 86 115.69 23.17 -114.56
N ALA A 87 115.74 22.64 -113.30
CA ALA A 87 114.65 22.08 -112.44
C ALA A 87 114.03 23.00 -111.33
N ALA A 88 112.82 22.67 -110.78
CA ALA A 88 112.15 23.40 -109.66
C ALA A 88 110.99 22.63 -108.97
N LEU A 89 110.71 22.80 -107.65
CA LEU A 89 109.73 22.01 -106.86
C LEU A 89 108.56 22.81 -106.19
N ARG A 90 107.40 22.15 -105.95
CA ARG A 90 106.24 22.65 -105.16
C ARG A 90 105.48 21.53 -104.39
N ALA A 91 104.56 21.84 -103.46
CA ALA A 91 103.77 20.83 -102.70
C ALA A 91 102.33 21.22 -102.26
N LYS A 92 101.53 20.25 -101.77
CA LYS A 92 100.10 20.37 -101.39
C LYS A 92 99.62 19.30 -100.38
N VAL A 93 98.76 19.65 -99.40
CA VAL A 93 98.18 18.74 -98.36
C VAL A 93 96.82 18.11 -98.69
N HIS A 94 96.50 17.01 -98.00
CA HIS A 94 95.17 16.37 -97.91
C HIS A 94 94.35 16.82 -96.66
N PRO A 95 93.00 16.79 -96.69
CA PRO A 95 92.14 17.25 -95.59
C PRO A 95 91.99 16.25 -94.42
N LEU A 96 91.51 16.74 -93.27
CA LEU A 96 91.31 16.02 -92.00
C LEU A 96 89.86 16.08 -91.47
N PRO A 97 89.42 15.14 -90.61
CA PRO A 97 88.15 15.21 -89.88
C PRO A 97 88.22 16.19 -88.69
N ALA A 98 87.15 16.96 -88.45
CA ALA A 98 87.16 18.01 -87.42
C ALA A 98 87.17 17.51 -85.97
N THR A 99 86.59 16.33 -85.70
CA THR A 99 86.46 15.73 -84.35
C THR A 99 86.73 14.23 -84.39
N VAL A 100 87.37 13.71 -83.35
CA VAL A 100 87.60 12.26 -83.13
C VAL A 100 87.43 11.91 -81.64
N THR A 101 87.10 10.65 -81.33
CA THR A 101 87.03 10.16 -79.94
C THR A 101 88.37 9.54 -79.52
N VAL A 102 88.72 9.61 -78.23
CA VAL A 102 89.90 8.90 -77.67
C VAL A 102 89.83 7.41 -78.03
N GLY A 103 90.87 6.91 -78.71
CA GLY A 103 90.95 5.55 -79.27
C GLY A 103 90.77 5.47 -80.79
N GLN A 104 90.46 6.57 -81.48
CA GLN A 104 90.24 6.62 -82.94
C GLN A 104 91.51 6.98 -83.72
N GLN A 105 91.68 6.44 -84.94
CA GLN A 105 92.82 6.72 -85.83
C GLN A 105 92.48 7.71 -86.96
N PHE A 106 93.48 8.44 -87.45
CA PHE A 106 93.39 9.38 -88.58
C PHE A 106 94.74 9.49 -89.35
N THR A 107 94.75 10.11 -90.54
CA THR A 107 95.89 10.09 -91.49
C THR A 107 96.18 11.46 -92.10
N LEU A 108 97.46 11.79 -92.27
CA LEU A 108 98.02 12.98 -92.94
C LEU A 108 98.67 12.58 -94.28
N ALA A 109 98.59 13.42 -95.33
CA ALA A 109 99.29 13.20 -96.60
C ALA A 109 99.61 14.49 -97.39
N VAL A 110 100.69 14.45 -98.19
CA VAL A 110 101.25 15.57 -98.98
C VAL A 110 101.71 15.10 -100.37
N ASP A 111 101.34 15.83 -101.43
CA ASP A 111 101.89 15.71 -102.79
C ASP A 111 103.03 16.73 -103.04
N ALA A 112 104.01 16.38 -103.87
CA ALA A 112 105.09 17.27 -104.34
C ALA A 112 105.42 17.08 -105.84
N THR A 113 105.61 18.17 -106.61
CA THR A 113 105.80 18.18 -108.08
C THR A 113 107.09 18.87 -108.51
N ASN A 114 107.75 18.40 -109.59
CA ASN A 114 108.83 19.11 -110.32
C ASN A 114 108.30 19.75 -111.62
N ASP A 115 108.63 21.02 -111.87
CA ASP A 115 108.10 21.83 -112.97
C ASP A 115 109.16 22.27 -114.02
N GLY A 116 110.41 21.81 -113.93
CA GLY A 116 111.50 22.25 -114.84
C GLY A 116 111.89 21.27 -115.97
N ASP A 117 112.83 21.70 -116.82
CA ASP A 117 113.36 20.96 -117.99
C ASP A 117 114.38 19.85 -117.59
N ALA A 118 114.77 19.81 -116.30
CA ALA A 118 115.69 18.84 -115.72
C ALA A 118 115.09 18.11 -114.50
N ASP A 119 115.64 16.95 -114.16
CA ASP A 119 115.16 16.12 -113.05
C ASP A 119 115.58 16.68 -111.69
N ALA A 120 114.69 16.55 -110.70
CA ALA A 120 114.95 16.86 -109.30
C ALA A 120 115.19 15.55 -108.54
N ASP A 121 116.45 15.26 -108.22
CA ASP A 121 116.86 14.03 -107.55
C ASP A 121 116.75 14.13 -106.01
N ALA A 122 116.75 12.97 -105.36
CA ALA A 122 116.83 12.77 -103.91
C ALA A 122 115.79 13.55 -103.07
N VAL A 123 114.55 13.72 -103.56
CA VAL A 123 113.52 14.50 -102.87
C VAL A 123 113.00 13.79 -101.62
N THR A 124 112.96 14.50 -100.49
CA THR A 124 112.60 13.99 -99.15
C THR A 124 111.56 14.86 -98.44
N MET A 125 110.93 14.30 -97.38
CA MET A 125 110.01 14.98 -96.46
C MET A 125 110.39 14.67 -95.00
N ALA A 126 110.24 15.64 -94.11
CA ALA A 126 110.34 15.48 -92.66
C ALA A 126 108.99 15.07 -92.04
N ASP A 127 109.03 14.40 -90.88
CA ASP A 127 107.83 13.97 -90.16
C ASP A 127 107.03 15.17 -89.58
N PRO A 128 105.68 15.13 -89.61
CA PRO A 128 104.83 16.20 -89.13
C PRO A 128 105.07 16.54 -87.67
N GLN A 129 105.31 17.82 -87.40
CA GLN A 129 105.30 18.35 -86.04
C GLN A 129 103.85 18.41 -85.54
N ILE A 130 103.64 18.20 -84.24
CA ILE A 130 102.32 18.20 -83.61
C ILE A 130 102.29 19.25 -82.51
N ALA A 131 101.27 20.09 -82.50
CA ALA A 131 101.01 21.03 -81.41
C ALA A 131 99.52 21.01 -81.01
N GLY A 132 99.22 21.34 -79.76
CA GLY A 132 97.86 21.38 -79.23
C GLY A 132 97.75 20.99 -77.76
N ALA A 133 96.53 20.72 -77.31
CA ALA A 133 96.21 20.28 -75.94
C ALA A 133 95.81 18.79 -75.87
N GLY A 134 95.31 18.22 -76.97
CA GLY A 134 95.12 16.78 -77.10
C GLY A 134 96.44 16.07 -77.35
N THR A 135 96.41 14.74 -77.35
CA THR A 135 97.58 13.94 -77.75
C THR A 135 97.23 12.95 -78.85
N ALA A 136 98.13 12.80 -79.82
CA ALA A 136 98.07 11.78 -80.84
C ALA A 136 99.41 11.06 -80.95
N ILE A 137 99.37 9.73 -81.07
CA ILE A 137 100.55 8.85 -81.12
C ILE A 137 100.76 8.41 -82.58
N PRO A 138 101.97 8.53 -83.16
CA PRO A 138 102.24 8.08 -84.52
C PRO A 138 102.13 6.57 -84.66
N VAL A 139 101.63 6.14 -85.81
CA VAL A 139 101.44 4.74 -86.22
C VAL A 139 102.34 4.40 -87.43
N THR A 140 102.64 5.37 -88.30
CA THR A 140 103.57 5.24 -89.45
C THR A 140 104.38 6.52 -89.70
N ILE A 141 105.53 6.40 -90.36
CA ILE A 141 106.49 7.49 -90.65
C ILE A 141 106.66 7.74 -92.16
N ALA A 142 107.38 8.80 -92.52
CA ALA A 142 107.56 9.28 -93.90
C ALA A 142 108.14 8.23 -94.89
N SER A 143 107.85 8.44 -96.18
CA SER A 143 108.39 7.62 -97.28
C SER A 143 109.84 7.98 -97.64
N PRO A 144 110.65 7.02 -98.14
CA PRO A 144 112.07 7.23 -98.44
C PRO A 144 112.32 8.22 -99.60
N PRO A 145 113.58 8.71 -99.74
CA PRO A 145 113.96 9.65 -100.80
C PRO A 145 113.59 9.16 -102.21
N GLN A 146 113.05 10.05 -103.04
CA GLN A 146 112.61 9.74 -104.40
C GLN A 146 113.01 10.83 -105.38
N ALA A 147 113.53 10.45 -106.55
CA ALA A 147 113.65 11.36 -107.67
C ALA A 147 112.25 11.76 -108.19
N ILE A 148 112.11 13.03 -108.55
CA ILE A 148 110.95 13.62 -109.20
C ILE A 148 111.42 14.14 -110.58
N PRO A 149 111.29 13.31 -111.64
CA PRO A 149 111.68 13.72 -112.98
C PRO A 149 110.94 14.95 -113.49
N ALA A 150 111.45 15.58 -114.55
CA ALA A 150 110.82 16.72 -115.22
C ALA A 150 109.30 16.51 -115.43
N GLY A 151 108.48 17.39 -114.84
CA GLY A 151 107.02 17.35 -114.93
C GLY A 151 106.29 16.31 -114.04
N GLN A 152 106.97 15.57 -113.17
CA GLN A 152 106.38 14.48 -112.37
C GLN A 152 105.99 14.88 -110.94
N THR A 153 105.16 14.05 -110.28
CA THR A 153 104.66 14.27 -108.89
C THR A 153 104.82 13.01 -108.03
N ARG A 154 105.04 13.16 -106.72
CA ARG A 154 105.15 12.10 -105.71
C ARG A 154 104.35 12.44 -104.44
N THR A 155 103.97 11.44 -103.64
CA THR A 155 103.13 11.60 -102.43
C THR A 155 103.80 10.98 -101.20
N PHE A 156 103.61 11.58 -100.02
CA PHE A 156 104.13 11.17 -98.71
C PHE A 156 102.99 11.18 -97.67
N ALA A 157 102.95 10.24 -96.71
CA ALA A 157 101.81 10.09 -95.79
C ALA A 157 102.16 9.44 -94.42
N TRP A 158 101.32 9.70 -93.41
CA TRP A 158 101.49 9.29 -91.99
C TRP A 158 100.13 8.98 -91.33
N THR A 159 100.07 8.03 -90.40
CA THR A 159 98.85 7.71 -89.62
C THR A 159 99.09 7.89 -88.12
N TYR A 160 98.05 8.31 -87.39
CA TYR A 160 98.08 8.63 -85.96
C TYR A 160 96.87 8.04 -85.21
N LEU A 161 97.02 7.84 -83.90
CA LEU A 161 95.98 7.41 -82.96
C LEU A 161 95.72 8.51 -81.92
N ALA A 162 94.48 8.98 -81.80
CA ALA A 162 94.06 9.95 -80.79
C ALA A 162 94.03 9.30 -79.39
N SER A 163 94.84 9.80 -78.46
CA SER A 163 95.11 9.15 -77.16
C SER A 163 94.64 9.93 -75.93
N ALA A 164 94.44 11.24 -76.03
CA ALA A 164 93.81 12.05 -74.98
C ALA A 164 93.02 13.22 -75.59
N ALA A 165 91.96 13.65 -74.89
CA ALA A 165 91.04 14.72 -75.30
C ALA A 165 91.74 16.09 -75.40
N GLY A 166 91.27 16.94 -76.32
CA GLY A 166 91.82 18.27 -76.62
C GLY A 166 92.21 18.47 -78.09
N ASP A 167 92.64 19.68 -78.44
CA ASP A 167 92.89 20.10 -79.83
C ASP A 167 94.29 19.68 -80.35
N LEU A 168 94.45 19.53 -81.67
CA LEU A 168 95.67 19.11 -82.37
C LEU A 168 95.86 19.85 -83.72
N THR A 169 97.10 20.16 -84.10
CA THR A 169 97.54 20.83 -85.36
C THR A 169 98.86 20.25 -85.90
N PHE A 170 99.14 20.40 -87.21
CA PHE A 170 100.27 19.71 -87.88
C PHE A 170 100.96 20.53 -89.00
N ASP A 171 102.29 20.38 -89.15
CA ASP A 171 103.12 21.02 -90.21
C ASP A 171 104.37 20.20 -90.62
N CYS A 172 104.88 20.36 -91.86
CA CYS A 172 106.06 19.64 -92.37
C CYS A 172 106.79 20.31 -93.58
N ALA A 173 107.99 19.82 -93.94
CA ALA A 173 108.86 20.38 -94.99
C ALA A 173 109.70 19.33 -95.76
N GLY A 174 110.28 19.70 -96.91
CA GLY A 174 111.05 18.81 -97.80
C GLY A 174 112.11 19.48 -98.70
N SER A 175 113.00 18.69 -99.30
CA SER A 175 114.18 19.15 -100.07
C SER A 175 114.72 18.14 -101.10
N GLY A 176 115.52 18.58 -102.09
CA GLY A 176 116.15 17.77 -103.16
C GLY A 176 117.21 18.54 -103.99
N THR A 177 117.63 18.05 -105.17
CA THR A 177 118.67 18.67 -106.04
C THR A 177 118.45 18.57 -107.55
N ASP A 178 118.84 19.58 -108.34
CA ASP A 178 118.86 19.60 -109.82
C ASP A 178 119.94 18.67 -110.40
N TRP A 179 119.55 17.79 -111.32
CA TRP A 179 120.43 16.76 -111.92
C TRP A 179 121.50 17.30 -112.88
N LEU A 180 121.23 18.38 -113.61
CA LEU A 180 122.13 18.86 -114.67
C LEU A 180 123.24 19.78 -114.14
N THR A 181 123.01 20.41 -112.98
CA THR A 181 123.88 21.44 -112.40
C THR A 181 124.30 21.17 -110.95
N GLY A 182 123.58 20.29 -110.22
CA GLY A 182 123.85 19.98 -108.82
C GLY A 182 123.30 21.00 -107.80
N ALA A 183 122.41 21.92 -108.22
CA ALA A 183 121.86 22.96 -107.35
C ALA A 183 120.76 22.45 -106.39
N PRO A 184 120.68 22.91 -105.13
CA PRO A 184 119.69 22.44 -104.14
C PRO A 184 118.29 23.08 -104.27
N LEU A 185 117.26 22.36 -103.80
CA LEU A 185 115.82 22.68 -103.88
C LEU A 185 115.11 22.43 -102.53
N ALA A 186 114.06 23.19 -102.17
CA ALA A 186 113.32 23.06 -100.90
C ALA A 186 111.85 23.59 -100.93
N PHE A 187 110.97 23.08 -100.06
CA PHE A 187 109.54 23.48 -99.92
C PHE A 187 108.91 23.09 -98.55
N SER A 188 107.69 23.57 -98.22
CA SER A 188 106.98 23.28 -96.94
C SER A 188 105.44 23.43 -96.98
N THR A 189 104.70 22.87 -96.00
CA THR A 189 103.22 22.89 -95.92
C THR A 189 102.63 22.56 -94.52
N SER A 190 101.31 22.71 -94.31
CA SER A 190 100.63 22.50 -92.99
C SER A 190 99.11 22.22 -93.08
N TRP A 191 98.49 21.77 -91.97
CA TRP A 191 97.09 21.33 -91.87
C TRP A 191 96.21 22.15 -90.89
N PRO A 192 94.87 22.10 -91.03
CA PRO A 192 93.91 22.63 -90.04
C PRO A 192 93.89 21.84 -88.71
N SER A 193 93.26 22.44 -87.69
CA SER A 193 93.10 21.86 -86.35
C SER A 193 91.96 20.83 -86.24
N ILE A 194 92.13 19.83 -85.36
CA ILE A 194 91.13 18.79 -85.02
C ILE A 194 90.96 18.65 -83.50
N VAL A 195 89.79 18.18 -83.03
CA VAL A 195 89.46 18.04 -81.58
C VAL A 195 89.31 16.57 -81.17
N VAL A 196 89.88 16.18 -80.02
CA VAL A 196 89.70 14.84 -79.43
C VAL A 196 88.73 14.88 -78.22
N GLN A 197 87.81 13.91 -78.08
CA GLN A 197 86.76 13.86 -77.04
C GLN A 197 86.69 12.53 -76.26
N THR A 198 86.12 12.51 -75.03
CA THR A 198 85.88 11.25 -74.29
C THR A 198 84.54 10.56 -74.65
N PRO A 199 84.43 9.21 -74.58
CA PRO A 199 83.21 8.48 -74.97
C PRO A 199 82.02 8.70 -74.03
N ALA A 200 80.80 8.62 -74.57
CA ALA A 200 79.55 8.74 -73.82
C ALA A 200 79.32 7.56 -72.84
N ALA A 201 78.76 7.84 -71.66
CA ALA A 201 78.50 6.83 -70.62
C ALA A 201 77.24 7.17 -69.82
N LEU A 202 76.27 6.25 -69.73
CA LEU A 202 74.94 6.52 -69.18
C LEU A 202 74.72 5.95 -67.77
N THR A 203 74.07 6.74 -66.91
CA THR A 203 73.54 6.33 -65.59
C THR A 203 72.07 6.75 -65.45
N SER A 204 71.31 6.15 -64.52
CA SER A 204 69.87 6.45 -64.36
C SER A 204 69.31 6.22 -62.96
N VAL A 205 68.24 6.94 -62.62
CA VAL A 205 67.45 6.82 -61.37
C VAL A 205 65.96 6.83 -61.68
N ALA A 206 65.17 6.01 -60.96
CA ALA A 206 63.74 5.81 -61.15
C ALA A 206 62.94 6.14 -59.87
N THR A 207 61.74 6.73 -59.96
CA THR A 207 60.92 7.11 -58.78
C THR A 207 59.41 7.09 -59.06
N VAL A 208 58.63 6.26 -58.34
CA VAL A 208 57.18 6.05 -58.50
C VAL A 208 56.47 6.07 -57.14
N ARG A 209 55.14 6.27 -57.13
CA ARG A 209 54.31 6.05 -55.93
C ARG A 209 54.29 4.57 -55.53
N PRO A 210 54.54 4.20 -54.25
CA PRO A 210 54.71 2.80 -53.84
C PRO A 210 53.39 2.04 -53.60
N SER A 211 52.26 2.74 -53.47
CA SER A 211 50.92 2.14 -53.33
C SER A 211 49.90 2.91 -54.16
N LEU A 212 48.87 2.19 -54.63
CA LEU A 212 47.77 2.67 -55.46
C LEU A 212 46.48 1.94 -55.10
N SER A 213 45.33 2.59 -55.27
CA SER A 213 44.01 1.97 -55.18
C SER A 213 43.52 1.53 -56.57
N VAL A 214 42.73 0.45 -56.66
CA VAL A 214 42.27 -0.11 -57.96
C VAL A 214 41.45 0.92 -58.74
N GLY A 215 42.01 1.39 -59.87
CA GLY A 215 41.45 2.43 -60.72
C GLY A 215 42.38 3.65 -60.88
N ASP A 216 43.39 3.79 -60.02
CA ASP A 216 44.37 4.87 -60.08
C ASP A 216 45.22 4.86 -61.36
N GLN A 217 45.62 6.06 -61.78
CA GLN A 217 46.70 6.28 -62.74
C GLN A 217 47.94 6.83 -62.01
N THR A 218 49.12 6.33 -62.36
CA THR A 218 50.39 6.78 -61.76
C THR A 218 51.44 7.12 -62.81
N THR A 219 52.48 7.80 -62.34
CA THR A 219 53.55 8.35 -63.15
C THR A 219 54.88 7.93 -62.52
N LEU A 220 55.66 7.10 -63.21
CA LEU A 220 57.09 7.01 -62.94
C LEU A 220 57.76 8.33 -63.32
N ARG A 221 58.90 8.64 -62.73
CA ARG A 221 59.95 9.43 -63.39
C ARG A 221 61.25 8.64 -63.54
N LEU A 222 61.81 8.62 -64.76
CA LEU A 222 63.15 8.14 -65.07
C LEU A 222 64.07 9.31 -65.46
N ASP A 223 65.10 9.55 -64.67
CA ASP A 223 66.15 10.52 -64.96
C ASP A 223 67.39 9.77 -65.47
N VAL A 224 67.97 10.21 -66.60
CA VAL A 224 69.13 9.59 -67.26
C VAL A 224 70.22 10.63 -67.48
N THR A 225 71.45 10.34 -67.07
CA THR A 225 72.60 11.26 -67.13
C THR A 225 73.73 10.66 -67.95
N ASN A 226 74.28 11.45 -68.88
CA ASN A 226 75.51 11.13 -69.60
C ASN A 226 76.71 11.73 -68.85
N THR A 227 77.76 10.95 -68.61
CA THR A 227 78.94 11.36 -67.82
C THR A 227 80.25 11.40 -68.64
N GLY A 228 80.17 11.28 -69.97
CA GLY A 228 81.29 11.53 -70.89
C GLY A 228 81.04 12.79 -71.73
N ASP A 229 82.02 13.22 -72.52
CA ASP A 229 81.88 14.44 -73.35
C ASP A 229 81.03 14.20 -74.61
N ALA A 230 81.19 13.03 -75.23
CA ALA A 230 80.52 12.70 -76.47
C ALA A 230 79.01 12.51 -76.31
N LEU A 231 78.28 12.71 -77.41
CA LEU A 231 76.82 12.65 -77.47
C LEU A 231 76.32 11.20 -77.39
N ALA A 232 75.48 10.91 -76.40
CA ALA A 232 74.62 9.72 -76.43
C ALA A 232 73.37 10.03 -77.29
N PHE A 233 73.35 9.49 -78.50
CA PHE A 233 72.29 9.67 -79.49
C PHE A 233 71.15 8.67 -79.32
N ALA A 234 69.92 9.13 -79.57
CA ALA A 234 68.68 8.33 -79.60
C ALA A 234 68.52 7.39 -78.39
N VAL A 235 68.68 7.92 -77.18
CA VAL A 235 68.47 7.17 -75.93
C VAL A 235 66.98 6.88 -75.75
N VAL A 236 66.62 5.59 -75.73
CA VAL A 236 65.25 5.09 -75.52
C VAL A 236 65.20 4.28 -74.21
N PRO A 237 64.21 4.51 -73.33
CA PRO A 237 63.94 3.66 -72.18
C PRO A 237 63.09 2.45 -72.57
N SER A 238 63.30 1.30 -71.91
CA SER A 238 62.46 0.11 -72.05
C SER A 238 61.85 -0.33 -70.71
N LEU A 239 60.64 -0.89 -70.77
CA LEU A 239 59.82 -1.32 -69.64
C LEU A 239 59.43 -2.81 -69.74
N GLU A 240 59.46 -3.51 -68.62
CA GLU A 240 58.92 -4.86 -68.44
C GLU A 240 58.24 -4.98 -67.06
N ILE A 241 56.91 -5.16 -67.04
CA ILE A 241 56.12 -5.28 -65.80
C ILE A 241 56.02 -6.75 -65.38
N ALA A 242 56.58 -7.09 -64.22
CA ALA A 242 56.48 -8.40 -63.60
C ALA A 242 55.23 -8.51 -62.70
N GLY A 243 54.04 -8.62 -63.29
CA GLY A 243 52.78 -8.77 -62.55
C GLY A 243 51.54 -8.56 -63.43
N THR A 244 50.34 -8.64 -62.82
CA THR A 244 49.04 -8.51 -63.51
C THR A 244 48.19 -7.34 -62.99
N GLY A 245 48.79 -6.40 -62.24
CA GLY A 245 48.07 -5.30 -61.58
C GLY A 245 48.23 -3.92 -62.20
N LEU A 246 49.04 -3.77 -63.26
CA LEU A 246 49.35 -2.50 -63.92
C LEU A 246 49.38 -2.69 -65.44
N GLU A 247 48.91 -1.69 -66.19
CA GLU A 247 48.92 -1.62 -67.65
C GLU A 247 49.70 -0.38 -68.11
N VAL A 248 50.36 -0.47 -69.27
CA VAL A 248 51.19 0.60 -69.85
C VAL A 248 50.33 1.47 -70.75
N LEU A 249 50.08 2.72 -70.33
CA LEU A 249 49.18 3.62 -71.06
C LEU A 249 49.89 4.39 -72.19
N THR A 250 51.10 4.91 -71.94
CA THR A 250 51.88 5.71 -72.91
C THR A 250 53.37 5.70 -72.56
N SER A 251 54.24 5.35 -73.52
CA SER A 251 55.69 5.40 -73.36
C SER A 251 56.33 6.64 -74.00
N PRO A 252 57.50 7.11 -73.53
CA PRO A 252 58.17 8.31 -74.03
C PRO A 252 58.97 8.07 -75.33
N ALA A 253 59.11 9.12 -76.14
CA ALA A 253 59.94 9.10 -77.35
C ALA A 253 61.46 9.17 -77.05
N ALA A 254 62.27 8.75 -78.03
CA ALA A 254 63.74 8.79 -77.98
C ALA A 254 64.28 10.21 -77.74
N GLN A 255 65.31 10.35 -76.92
CA GLN A 255 65.97 11.64 -76.64
C GLN A 255 67.49 11.56 -76.81
N ASN A 256 68.10 12.66 -77.26
CA ASN A 256 69.55 12.81 -77.24
C ASN A 256 70.00 13.32 -75.87
N VAL A 257 71.07 12.75 -75.32
CA VAL A 257 71.66 13.14 -74.03
C VAL A 257 73.11 13.62 -74.26
N PRO A 258 73.32 14.94 -74.43
CA PRO A 258 74.65 15.53 -74.58
C PRO A 258 75.55 15.27 -73.37
N GLY A 259 76.85 15.46 -73.56
CA GLY A 259 77.84 15.20 -72.51
C GLY A 259 77.59 16.02 -71.24
N HIS A 260 77.76 15.37 -70.09
CA HIS A 260 77.52 15.91 -68.73
C HIS A 260 76.09 16.39 -68.43
N GLU A 261 75.12 16.16 -69.33
CA GLU A 261 73.72 16.52 -69.11
C GLU A 261 72.85 15.37 -68.56
N THR A 262 71.85 15.75 -67.78
CA THR A 262 70.71 14.89 -67.43
C THR A 262 69.51 15.21 -68.33
N ARG A 263 68.79 14.17 -68.74
CA ARG A 263 67.50 14.25 -69.46
C ARG A 263 66.45 13.40 -68.76
N HIS A 264 65.20 13.85 -68.85
CA HIS A 264 64.04 13.15 -68.30
C HIS A 264 63.47 12.23 -69.38
N SER A 265 63.98 11.00 -69.43
CA SER A 265 63.52 9.95 -70.36
C SER A 265 62.22 9.29 -69.86
N GLY A 266 61.24 10.14 -69.51
CA GLY A 266 59.84 9.79 -69.31
C GLY A 266 59.49 8.88 -68.13
N ILE A 267 58.46 8.07 -68.36
CA ILE A 267 57.45 7.65 -67.38
C ILE A 267 57.04 6.19 -67.69
N ASP A 268 57.65 5.17 -67.07
CA ASP A 268 57.27 3.74 -67.25
C ASP A 268 58.00 2.76 -66.28
N THR A 269 57.35 2.07 -65.33
CA THR A 269 58.08 1.32 -64.23
C THR A 269 58.09 -0.22 -64.27
N LEU A 270 59.29 -0.77 -64.49
CA LEU A 270 60.00 -1.93 -63.89
C LEU A 270 61.04 -2.42 -64.92
N SER A 271 62.11 -3.08 -64.45
CA SER A 271 63.19 -3.61 -65.33
C SER A 271 63.84 -2.57 -66.27
N LEU A 272 64.18 -1.40 -65.73
CA LEU A 272 64.57 -0.25 -66.54
C LEU A 272 66.00 -0.33 -67.09
N GLN A 273 66.11 -0.24 -68.42
CA GLN A 273 67.34 0.04 -69.15
C GLN A 273 67.07 1.18 -70.14
N ALA A 274 67.96 2.17 -70.17
CA ALA A 274 68.02 3.16 -71.25
C ALA A 274 69.15 2.77 -72.21
N ARG A 275 68.91 2.82 -73.51
CA ARG A 275 69.84 2.38 -74.57
C ARG A 275 69.96 3.43 -75.67
N GLY A 276 71.18 3.74 -76.08
CA GLY A 276 71.50 4.68 -77.17
C GLY A 276 72.84 4.34 -77.84
N ILE A 277 73.35 5.26 -78.67
CA ILE A 277 74.58 5.07 -79.47
C ILE A 277 75.50 6.28 -79.32
N GLU A 278 76.81 6.07 -79.22
CA GLU A 278 77.82 7.14 -79.22
C GLU A 278 78.05 7.66 -80.65
N ALA A 279 77.93 8.98 -80.84
CA ALA A 279 77.80 9.61 -82.15
C ALA A 279 79.06 9.54 -83.05
N ASN A 280 80.27 9.52 -82.50
CA ASN A 280 81.53 9.55 -83.25
C ASN A 280 82.01 8.16 -83.69
N THR A 281 81.74 7.12 -82.88
CA THR A 281 82.22 5.74 -83.10
C THR A 281 81.13 4.74 -83.46
N GLY A 282 79.85 5.06 -83.22
CA GLY A 282 78.74 4.12 -83.40
C GLY A 282 78.62 3.02 -82.32
N ALA A 283 79.39 3.11 -81.23
CA ALA A 283 79.32 2.16 -80.13
C ALA A 283 77.99 2.24 -79.36
N ALA A 284 77.42 1.10 -78.98
CA ALA A 284 76.19 1.07 -78.18
C ALA A 284 76.47 1.40 -76.70
N VAL A 285 75.62 2.22 -76.09
CA VAL A 285 75.72 2.64 -74.68
C VAL A 285 74.40 2.33 -73.97
N SER A 286 74.46 1.77 -72.76
CA SER A 286 73.26 1.46 -71.97
C SER A 286 73.47 1.64 -70.46
N THR A 287 72.37 1.87 -69.73
CA THR A 287 72.39 1.94 -68.27
C THR A 287 72.41 0.54 -67.64
N ALA A 288 73.09 0.39 -66.50
CA ALA A 288 73.08 -0.85 -65.73
C ALA A 288 71.77 -0.98 -64.91
N PRO A 289 71.12 -2.15 -64.88
CA PRO A 289 69.88 -2.34 -64.13
C PRO A 289 70.14 -2.26 -62.62
N ARG A 290 69.52 -1.27 -61.94
CA ARG A 290 69.58 -1.09 -60.49
C ARG A 290 68.21 -0.70 -59.94
N GLY A 291 67.77 -1.42 -58.91
CA GLY A 291 66.57 -1.10 -58.13
C GLY A 291 65.26 -1.34 -58.89
N GLN A 292 64.60 -2.45 -58.61
CA GLN A 292 63.18 -2.60 -58.95
C GLN A 292 62.36 -1.96 -57.81
N PRO A 293 61.67 -0.82 -58.02
CA PRO A 293 60.66 -0.38 -57.07
C PRO A 293 59.48 -1.35 -57.13
N VAL A 294 58.83 -1.60 -56.00
CA VAL A 294 57.60 -2.40 -55.91
C VAL A 294 56.43 -1.45 -55.72
N VAL A 295 55.35 -1.68 -56.47
CA VAL A 295 54.08 -0.95 -56.33
C VAL A 295 53.03 -1.94 -55.86
N SER A 296 52.38 -1.67 -54.73
CA SER A 296 51.20 -2.41 -54.29
C SER A 296 49.93 -1.80 -54.87
N VAL A 297 49.03 -2.65 -55.38
CA VAL A 297 47.68 -2.26 -55.80
C VAL A 297 46.69 -2.84 -54.80
N GLN A 298 45.84 -1.99 -54.23
CA GLN A 298 44.93 -2.32 -53.13
C GLN A 298 43.48 -2.09 -53.52
N ALA A 299 42.55 -2.90 -52.99
CA ALA A 299 41.13 -2.54 -53.04
C ALA A 299 40.90 -1.18 -52.34
N PRO A 300 40.23 -0.19 -52.98
CA PRO A 300 40.00 1.13 -52.38
C PRO A 300 39.27 1.05 -51.04
N ALA A 301 39.51 2.02 -50.16
CA ALA A 301 38.85 2.11 -48.86
C ALA A 301 37.32 2.18 -49.03
N GLN A 302 36.58 1.30 -48.35
CA GLN A 302 35.13 1.19 -48.48
C GLN A 302 34.48 1.04 -47.12
N LEU A 303 33.89 2.14 -46.62
CA LEU A 303 33.36 2.18 -45.25
C LEU A 303 31.93 1.65 -45.15
N THR A 304 31.72 0.74 -44.21
CA THR A 304 30.40 0.27 -43.77
C THR A 304 30.22 0.59 -42.29
N ALA A 305 28.98 0.86 -41.87
CA ALA A 305 28.65 1.33 -40.53
C ALA A 305 27.46 0.58 -39.92
N LYS A 306 27.53 0.35 -38.61
CA LYS A 306 26.42 -0.18 -37.80
C LYS A 306 26.26 0.63 -36.52
N ALA A 307 25.11 1.26 -36.34
CA ALA A 307 24.77 1.97 -35.11
C ALA A 307 24.32 1.00 -34.01
N ILE A 308 24.67 1.32 -32.76
CA ILE A 308 24.25 0.62 -31.54
C ILE A 308 23.85 1.67 -30.51
N ALA A 309 22.62 1.58 -30.00
CA ALA A 309 22.08 2.47 -28.97
C ALA A 309 21.06 1.73 -28.09
N PRO A 310 20.82 2.18 -26.84
CA PRO A 310 19.68 1.72 -26.05
C PRO A 310 18.36 2.15 -26.71
N ALA A 311 17.40 1.23 -26.86
CA ALA A 311 16.11 1.55 -27.48
C ALA A 311 15.24 2.50 -26.62
N VAL A 312 15.43 2.48 -25.30
CA VAL A 312 14.72 3.34 -24.33
C VAL A 312 15.69 3.82 -23.26
N VAL A 313 15.57 5.09 -22.85
CA VAL A 313 16.33 5.71 -21.75
C VAL A 313 15.42 6.64 -20.94
N SER A 314 15.74 6.88 -19.67
CA SER A 314 15.02 7.83 -18.82
C SER A 314 15.67 9.22 -18.83
N THR A 315 14.90 10.29 -18.63
CA THR A 315 15.45 11.66 -18.45
C THR A 315 16.50 11.71 -17.33
N ALA A 316 17.55 12.49 -17.53
CA ALA A 316 18.79 12.56 -16.73
C ALA A 316 19.67 11.29 -16.76
N GLN A 317 19.29 10.20 -17.44
CA GLN A 317 20.18 9.07 -17.68
C GLN A 317 21.32 9.49 -18.62
N SER A 318 22.56 9.23 -18.19
CA SER A 318 23.73 9.27 -19.07
C SER A 318 23.96 7.89 -19.69
N PHE A 319 24.22 7.83 -20.99
CA PHE A 319 24.34 6.57 -21.74
C PHE A 319 25.23 6.73 -22.98
N THR A 320 25.71 5.60 -23.49
CA THR A 320 26.58 5.55 -24.69
C THR A 320 25.78 5.19 -25.93
N VAL A 321 26.07 5.87 -27.03
CA VAL A 321 25.70 5.47 -28.40
C VAL A 321 27.00 5.19 -29.14
N SER A 322 27.08 4.10 -29.90
CA SER A 322 28.28 3.75 -30.66
C SER A 322 27.99 3.41 -32.12
N LEU A 323 29.01 3.58 -32.94
CA LEU A 323 29.04 3.29 -34.37
C LEU A 323 30.23 2.36 -34.63
N ASP A 324 29.95 1.10 -34.97
CA ASP A 324 30.98 0.19 -35.47
C ASP A 324 31.22 0.52 -36.95
N VAL A 325 32.43 0.94 -37.28
CA VAL A 325 32.83 1.32 -38.64
C VAL A 325 33.86 0.31 -39.14
N SER A 326 33.55 -0.36 -40.25
CA SER A 326 34.39 -1.38 -40.86
C SER A 326 34.83 -0.94 -42.26
N ASN A 327 36.15 -0.93 -42.49
CA ASN A 327 36.72 -0.69 -43.81
C ASN A 327 36.84 -2.04 -44.55
N GLN A 328 35.99 -2.22 -45.56
CA GLN A 328 35.95 -3.43 -46.38
C GLN A 328 37.09 -3.47 -47.41
N GLY A 329 37.72 -2.33 -47.68
CA GLY A 329 38.88 -2.19 -48.58
C GLY A 329 40.20 -2.64 -47.96
N GLU A 330 41.27 -2.48 -48.72
CA GLU A 330 42.66 -2.83 -48.32
C GLU A 330 43.54 -1.59 -48.16
N ALA A 331 43.20 -0.51 -48.87
CA ALA A 331 43.70 0.82 -48.57
C ALA A 331 43.18 1.31 -47.20
N SER A 332 44.00 2.09 -46.49
CA SER A 332 43.59 2.74 -45.24
C SER A 332 42.64 3.90 -45.55
N ALA A 333 41.60 4.10 -44.75
CA ALA A 333 40.65 5.21 -44.87
C ALA A 333 41.18 6.52 -44.23
N GLY A 334 42.50 6.58 -43.99
CA GLY A 334 43.18 7.68 -43.33
C GLY A 334 42.66 7.89 -41.91
N THR A 335 42.76 9.14 -41.44
CA THR A 335 42.13 9.56 -40.18
C THR A 335 40.63 9.76 -40.40
N VAL A 336 39.81 8.82 -39.93
CA VAL A 336 38.36 8.96 -39.93
C VAL A 336 37.89 9.82 -38.77
N SER A 337 36.98 10.76 -39.07
CA SER A 337 36.28 11.59 -38.11
C SER A 337 34.80 11.20 -38.05
N ALA A 338 34.16 11.34 -36.89
CA ALA A 338 32.78 10.93 -36.66
C ALA A 338 31.92 12.09 -36.13
N SER A 339 30.68 12.18 -36.62
CA SER A 339 29.70 13.16 -36.15
C SER A 339 28.34 12.50 -35.88
N ALA A 340 27.61 13.03 -34.90
CA ALA A 340 26.29 12.57 -34.52
C ALA A 340 25.30 13.75 -34.56
N THR A 341 24.23 13.61 -35.33
CA THR A 341 23.14 14.58 -35.41
C THR A 341 21.85 13.90 -34.96
N CYS A 342 21.33 14.30 -33.80
CA CYS A 342 20.12 13.74 -33.21
C CYS A 342 18.97 14.75 -33.26
N THR A 343 17.81 14.34 -33.76
CA THR A 343 16.61 15.17 -33.89
C THR A 343 15.37 14.43 -33.42
N GLY A 344 14.27 15.13 -33.15
CA GLY A 344 13.02 14.49 -32.72
C GLY A 344 12.19 15.36 -31.79
N ALA A 345 11.31 14.72 -31.02
CA ALA A 345 10.48 15.37 -30.00
C ALA A 345 11.13 15.33 -28.60
N GLY A 346 11.99 14.34 -28.34
CA GLY A 346 12.88 14.35 -27.18
C GLY A 346 14.14 15.15 -27.43
N SER A 347 15.04 15.23 -26.44
CA SER A 347 16.36 15.84 -26.64
C SER A 347 17.45 15.11 -25.86
N LEU A 348 18.66 15.10 -26.44
CA LEU A 348 19.88 14.57 -25.85
C LEU A 348 20.92 15.70 -25.80
N ALA A 349 21.61 15.85 -24.67
CA ALA A 349 22.78 16.71 -24.58
C ALA A 349 24.05 15.86 -24.71
N LEU A 350 24.94 16.24 -25.63
CA LEU A 350 26.22 15.57 -25.83
C LEU A 350 27.16 15.88 -24.66
N GLN A 351 27.66 14.84 -23.99
CA GLN A 351 28.68 14.97 -22.93
C GLN A 351 30.10 14.77 -23.50
N SER A 352 30.28 13.79 -24.39
CA SER A 352 31.56 13.53 -25.05
C SER A 352 31.37 12.89 -26.42
N ALA A 353 32.29 13.20 -27.34
CA ALA A 353 32.36 12.65 -28.70
C ALA A 353 33.65 11.82 -28.86
N PRO A 354 33.70 10.87 -29.81
CA PRO A 354 34.91 10.10 -30.08
C PRO A 354 35.97 10.98 -30.75
N ALA A 355 37.25 10.75 -30.41
CA ALA A 355 38.36 11.35 -31.12
C ALA A 355 38.50 10.74 -32.54
N PRO A 356 38.99 11.51 -33.53
CA PRO A 356 39.38 10.95 -34.82
C PRO A 356 40.47 9.89 -34.67
N LEU A 357 40.45 8.85 -35.51
CA LEU A 357 41.38 7.71 -35.44
C LEU A 357 41.72 7.20 -36.85
N VAL A 358 42.82 6.46 -36.99
CA VAL A 358 43.18 5.83 -38.27
C VAL A 358 42.44 4.50 -38.43
N LEU A 359 41.83 4.28 -39.61
CA LEU A 359 41.08 3.07 -39.94
C LEU A 359 41.66 2.35 -41.16
N ASP A 360 42.61 1.46 -40.90
CA ASP A 360 43.32 0.70 -41.93
C ASP A 360 42.44 -0.30 -42.68
N GLY A 361 42.95 -0.81 -43.80
CA GLY A 361 42.28 -1.82 -44.60
C GLY A 361 41.90 -3.06 -43.78
N ARG A 362 40.72 -3.61 -44.06
CA ARG A 362 40.10 -4.78 -43.38
C ARG A 362 39.90 -4.62 -41.86
N GLN A 363 40.05 -3.42 -41.29
CA GLN A 363 39.83 -3.18 -39.86
C GLN A 363 38.39 -2.74 -39.53
N THR A 364 37.95 -3.07 -38.32
CA THR A 364 36.73 -2.51 -37.70
C THR A 364 37.10 -1.74 -36.43
N ARG A 365 36.53 -0.55 -36.25
CA ARG A 365 36.71 0.28 -35.04
C ARG A 365 35.36 0.82 -34.56
N THR A 366 35.13 0.77 -33.25
CA THR A 366 33.96 1.36 -32.60
C THR A 366 34.24 2.81 -32.23
N MET A 367 33.36 3.73 -32.66
CA MET A 367 33.41 5.15 -32.29
C MET A 367 32.18 5.47 -31.43
N SER A 368 32.39 6.08 -30.25
CA SER A 368 31.36 6.18 -29.20
C SER A 368 31.15 7.61 -28.71
N TRP A 369 29.89 8.01 -28.59
CA TRP A 369 29.44 9.26 -27.98
C TRP A 369 28.74 8.97 -26.65
N THR A 370 28.96 9.80 -25.64
CA THR A 370 28.16 9.77 -24.41
C THR A 370 27.16 10.91 -24.43
N PHE A 371 25.89 10.60 -24.21
CA PHE A 371 24.78 11.55 -24.15
C PHE A 371 24.10 11.49 -22.78
N VAL A 372 23.50 12.61 -22.37
CA VAL A 372 22.52 12.64 -21.27
C VAL A 372 21.14 13.01 -21.80
N ALA A 373 20.14 12.18 -21.47
CA ALA A 373 18.78 12.36 -21.95
C ALA A 373 18.14 13.59 -21.26
N SER A 374 17.82 14.62 -22.04
CA SER A 374 17.48 15.96 -21.52
C SER A 374 15.98 16.27 -21.55
N ALA A 375 15.24 15.75 -22.53
CA ALA A 375 13.78 15.83 -22.58
C ALA A 375 13.17 14.55 -23.15
N ALA A 376 11.99 14.18 -22.65
CA ALA A 376 11.25 12.99 -23.07
C ALA A 376 10.61 13.15 -24.46
N GLY A 377 10.51 12.03 -25.19
CA GLY A 377 10.08 11.96 -26.57
C GLY A 377 10.97 11.02 -27.39
N GLN A 378 10.60 10.75 -28.64
CA GLN A 378 11.48 10.00 -29.54
C GLN A 378 12.59 10.91 -30.08
N VAL A 379 13.79 10.35 -30.19
CA VAL A 379 14.98 10.96 -30.79
C VAL A 379 15.57 9.98 -31.80
N ASP A 380 15.77 10.45 -33.02
CA ASP A 380 16.40 9.68 -34.08
C ASP A 380 17.77 10.31 -34.37
N CYS A 381 18.83 9.53 -34.17
CA CYS A 381 20.23 9.94 -34.33
C CYS A 381 20.79 9.41 -35.65
N SER A 382 21.27 10.31 -36.50
CA SER A 382 22.14 9.98 -37.64
C SER A 382 23.60 10.05 -37.19
N LEU A 383 24.30 8.92 -37.28
CA LEU A 383 25.71 8.78 -36.94
C LEU A 383 26.49 8.59 -38.24
N SER A 384 27.46 9.46 -38.52
CA SER A 384 28.23 9.44 -39.77
C SER A 384 29.73 9.50 -39.53
N THR A 385 30.48 8.85 -40.39
CA THR A 385 31.94 9.00 -40.49
C THR A 385 32.38 9.47 -41.86
N SER A 386 33.49 10.20 -41.86
CA SER A 386 34.18 10.64 -43.08
C SER A 386 35.69 10.47 -42.91
N GLY A 387 36.35 10.04 -43.97
CA GLY A 387 37.80 9.94 -44.12
C GLY A 387 38.18 10.09 -45.59
N ALA A 388 39.38 9.67 -45.96
CA ALA A 388 39.82 9.62 -47.36
C ALA A 388 40.68 8.38 -47.58
N ASP A 389 40.58 7.74 -48.74
CA ASP A 389 41.50 6.69 -49.13
C ASP A 389 42.94 7.24 -49.16
N ALA A 390 43.86 6.54 -48.48
CA ALA A 390 45.22 7.01 -48.24
C ALA A 390 46.13 6.96 -49.48
N ASN A 391 45.73 6.30 -50.57
CA ASN A 391 46.52 6.21 -51.80
C ASN A 391 46.22 7.36 -52.79
N ASP A 392 44.95 7.77 -52.89
CA ASP A 392 44.46 8.70 -53.91
C ASP A 392 43.81 9.99 -53.35
N GLY A 393 43.38 9.99 -52.09
CA GLY A 393 42.69 11.11 -51.44
C GLY A 393 41.18 11.20 -51.68
N HIS A 394 40.55 10.21 -52.33
CA HIS A 394 39.09 10.21 -52.53
C HIS A 394 38.35 10.10 -51.20
N ALA A 395 37.36 10.98 -51.01
CA ALA A 395 36.58 11.05 -49.77
C ALA A 395 35.68 9.83 -49.60
N VAL A 396 35.88 9.10 -48.50
CA VAL A 396 35.08 7.93 -48.12
C VAL A 396 34.17 8.28 -46.94
N PHE A 397 32.90 7.95 -47.04
CA PHE A 397 31.92 8.25 -46.00
C PHE A 397 30.95 7.09 -45.80
N THR A 398 30.39 6.98 -44.60
CA THR A 398 29.33 6.03 -44.29
C THR A 398 28.48 6.55 -43.14
N ALA A 399 27.24 6.08 -43.02
CA ALA A 399 26.32 6.51 -41.97
C ALA A 399 25.35 5.41 -41.58
N ALA A 400 24.93 5.42 -40.31
CA ALA A 400 23.87 4.56 -39.79
C ALA A 400 22.97 5.36 -38.83
N ALA A 401 21.70 4.97 -38.75
CA ALA A 401 20.71 5.61 -37.88
C ALA A 401 20.41 4.76 -36.64
N ALA A 402 20.08 5.41 -35.52
CA ALA A 402 19.56 4.77 -34.32
C ALA A 402 18.40 5.59 -33.73
N SER A 403 17.28 4.92 -33.45
CA SER A 403 16.11 5.49 -32.78
C SER A 403 16.16 5.18 -31.28
N ILE A 404 16.00 6.22 -30.46
CA ILE A 404 16.06 6.17 -29.00
C ILE A 404 14.78 6.81 -28.46
N ARG A 405 14.03 6.10 -27.60
CA ARG A 405 12.88 6.68 -26.90
C ARG A 405 13.31 7.20 -25.53
N VAL A 406 13.36 8.51 -25.35
CA VAL A 406 13.50 9.12 -24.03
C VAL A 406 12.14 9.11 -23.33
N GLN A 407 12.08 8.58 -22.11
CA GLN A 407 10.93 8.64 -21.22
C GLN A 407 11.21 9.59 -20.05
N ARG A 408 10.19 10.23 -19.50
CA ARG A 408 10.31 10.80 -18.14
C ARG A 408 10.64 9.68 -17.15
N ALA A 409 11.71 9.87 -16.38
CA ALA A 409 12.16 8.93 -15.37
C ALA A 409 11.04 8.58 -14.38
N ALA A 410 11.10 7.37 -13.82
CA ALA A 410 10.12 6.92 -12.83
C ALA A 410 10.13 7.86 -11.60
N ALA A 411 8.95 8.24 -11.13
CA ALA A 411 8.79 9.27 -10.11
C ALA A 411 7.65 8.88 -9.15
N LEU A 412 8.03 8.27 -8.03
CA LEU A 412 7.09 7.69 -7.08
C LEU A 412 6.45 8.75 -6.16
N GLU A 413 5.16 8.60 -5.88
CA GLU A 413 4.41 9.42 -4.92
C GLU A 413 3.48 8.53 -4.07
N ILE A 414 3.24 8.92 -2.81
CA ILE A 414 2.20 8.31 -1.97
C ILE A 414 0.92 9.10 -2.18
N ARG A 415 -0.09 8.48 -2.81
CA ARG A 415 -1.37 9.13 -3.09
C ARG A 415 -2.35 9.09 -1.93
N ALA A 416 -2.30 8.02 -1.14
CA ALA A 416 -3.12 7.85 0.06
C ALA A 416 -2.54 6.77 0.97
N VAL A 417 -2.71 6.95 2.28
CA VAL A 417 -2.58 5.89 3.29
C VAL A 417 -3.95 5.71 3.93
N SER A 418 -4.70 4.71 3.45
CA SER A 418 -6.06 4.43 3.91
C SER A 418 -6.05 3.59 5.17
N VAL A 419 -6.76 4.04 6.20
CA VAL A 419 -6.87 3.43 7.54
C VAL A 419 -8.28 3.65 8.11
N PRO A 420 -8.76 2.81 9.06
CA PRO A 420 -9.98 3.12 9.81
C PRO A 420 -9.77 4.33 10.74
N ALA A 421 -10.85 5.04 11.10
CA ALA A 421 -10.77 6.18 12.02
C ALA A 421 -10.71 5.78 13.51
N VAL A 422 -11.18 4.57 13.84
CA VAL A 422 -11.24 4.02 15.21
C VAL A 422 -10.96 2.52 15.17
N VAL A 423 -10.29 2.02 16.21
CA VAL A 423 -10.15 0.58 16.49
C VAL A 423 -10.25 0.33 18.00
N SER A 424 -10.70 -0.87 18.38
CA SER A 424 -10.61 -1.38 19.75
C SER A 424 -9.21 -1.94 20.03
N ARG A 425 -8.75 -1.91 21.28
CA ARG A 425 -7.46 -2.55 21.64
C ARG A 425 -7.47 -4.05 21.33
N GLY A 426 -6.35 -4.58 20.83
CA GLY A 426 -6.25 -5.96 20.35
C GLY A 426 -6.92 -6.24 18.99
N GLN A 427 -7.57 -5.26 18.37
CA GLN A 427 -8.20 -5.42 17.05
C GLN A 427 -7.16 -5.53 15.94
N SER A 428 -7.39 -6.43 14.98
CA SER A 428 -6.73 -6.41 13.69
C SER A 428 -7.41 -5.43 12.73
N PHE A 429 -6.63 -4.65 12.00
CA PHE A 429 -7.14 -3.67 11.04
C PHE A 429 -6.32 -3.63 9.75
N THR A 430 -6.99 -3.34 8.65
CA THR A 430 -6.36 -3.20 7.34
C THR A 430 -5.90 -1.77 7.12
N ALA A 431 -4.66 -1.61 6.65
CA ALA A 431 -4.15 -0.37 6.09
C ALA A 431 -3.73 -0.59 4.62
N THR A 432 -3.96 0.41 3.77
CA THR A 432 -3.58 0.36 2.34
C THR A 432 -2.79 1.59 1.94
N VAL A 433 -1.53 1.38 1.55
CA VAL A 433 -0.66 2.42 0.98
C VAL A 433 -0.83 2.39 -0.55
N LEU A 434 -1.36 3.47 -1.13
CA LEU A 434 -1.51 3.63 -2.58
C LEU A 434 -0.31 4.40 -3.12
N VAL A 435 0.60 3.70 -3.80
CA VAL A 435 1.78 4.27 -4.46
C VAL A 435 1.45 4.51 -5.93
N ALA A 436 1.86 5.66 -6.48
CA ALA A 436 1.75 5.95 -7.90
C ALA A 436 3.11 6.27 -8.51
N ASN A 437 3.25 6.01 -9.82
CA ASN A 437 4.40 6.41 -10.61
C ASN A 437 3.96 7.51 -11.59
N SER A 438 4.37 8.75 -11.31
CA SER A 438 4.06 9.93 -12.13
C SER A 438 4.98 10.07 -13.37
N GLY A 439 6.01 9.21 -13.47
CA GLY A 439 6.90 9.11 -14.63
C GLY A 439 6.30 8.35 -15.81
N GLU A 440 7.08 8.19 -16.88
CA GLU A 440 6.73 7.39 -18.07
C GLU A 440 7.48 6.06 -18.11
N ALA A 441 8.70 6.02 -17.57
CA ALA A 441 9.42 4.79 -17.30
C ALA A 441 8.75 4.03 -16.15
N ALA A 442 8.77 2.70 -16.21
CA ALA A 442 8.28 1.88 -15.09
C ALA A 442 9.24 1.95 -13.90
N ALA A 443 8.69 1.98 -12.69
CA ALA A 443 9.43 1.73 -11.47
C ALA A 443 9.38 0.21 -11.21
N SER A 444 10.53 -0.45 -11.15
CA SER A 444 10.63 -1.89 -10.89
C SER A 444 10.99 -2.19 -9.44
N ALA A 445 10.50 -3.33 -8.95
CA ALA A 445 10.67 -3.83 -7.59
C ALA A 445 10.29 -2.80 -6.51
N VAL A 446 9.16 -2.11 -6.69
CA VAL A 446 8.67 -1.13 -5.71
C VAL A 446 8.17 -1.85 -4.47
N VAL A 447 8.60 -1.37 -3.31
CA VAL A 447 8.15 -1.77 -1.98
C VAL A 447 7.72 -0.53 -1.20
N ALA A 448 6.96 -0.71 -0.11
CA ALA A 448 6.87 0.34 0.91
C ALA A 448 8.27 0.60 1.51
N SER A 449 8.49 1.82 2.00
CA SER A 449 9.73 2.17 2.67
C SER A 449 9.46 3.14 3.82
N PRO A 450 9.66 2.74 5.09
CA PRO A 450 9.99 1.37 5.53
C PRO A 450 8.82 0.39 5.34
N ASP A 451 9.12 -0.91 5.44
CA ASP A 451 8.17 -2.01 5.32
C ASP A 451 8.20 -2.91 6.58
N PRO A 452 7.11 -3.02 7.36
CA PRO A 452 5.87 -2.24 7.23
C PRO A 452 6.08 -0.74 7.52
N PRO A 453 5.12 0.13 7.14
CA PRO A 453 5.08 1.54 7.52
C PRO A 453 5.32 1.75 9.02
N GLN A 454 6.02 2.83 9.41
CA GLN A 454 6.22 3.09 10.84
C GLN A 454 4.91 3.45 11.51
N VAL A 455 4.69 2.90 12.70
CA VAL A 455 3.56 3.27 13.55
C VAL A 455 3.98 4.46 14.42
N VAL A 456 3.45 5.63 14.10
CA VAL A 456 3.53 6.83 14.93
C VAL A 456 2.49 6.68 16.03
N VAL A 457 2.90 6.76 17.30
CA VAL A 457 2.06 6.47 18.47
C VAL A 457 1.86 7.68 19.37
N SER A 458 0.73 7.70 20.08
CA SER A 458 0.44 8.63 21.16
C SER A 458 -0.38 7.93 22.25
N GLY A 459 -0.15 8.27 23.52
CA GLY A 459 -0.78 7.56 24.65
C GLY A 459 -0.18 6.17 24.87
N GLY A 460 -1.02 5.19 25.22
CA GLY A 460 -0.64 3.79 25.43
C GLY A 460 -0.90 2.87 24.23
N ALA A 461 -1.28 3.45 23.08
CA ALA A 461 -1.59 2.73 21.86
C ALA A 461 -0.33 2.21 21.14
N SER A 462 -0.41 1.04 20.53
CA SER A 462 0.67 0.49 19.68
C SER A 462 0.08 -0.44 18.63
N ALA A 463 0.79 -0.65 17.52
CA ALA A 463 0.41 -1.67 16.54
C ALA A 463 1.63 -2.32 15.89
N SER A 464 1.45 -3.52 15.34
CA SER A 464 2.44 -4.24 14.55
C SER A 464 1.80 -4.94 13.35
N ALA A 465 2.48 -4.94 12.21
CA ALA A 465 2.17 -5.76 11.05
C ALA A 465 3.40 -6.58 10.64
N ASN A 466 3.20 -7.58 9.79
CA ASN A 466 4.30 -8.20 9.04
C ASN A 466 4.65 -7.35 7.81
N PRO A 467 5.89 -7.41 7.29
CA PRO A 467 6.28 -6.79 6.03
C PRO A 467 5.46 -7.27 4.83
N SER A 468 5.36 -6.46 3.77
CA SER A 468 4.70 -6.84 2.52
C SER A 468 5.66 -7.66 1.66
N THR A 469 5.47 -8.98 1.65
CA THR A 469 6.43 -9.96 1.08
C THR A 469 6.57 -9.91 -0.45
N THR A 470 5.89 -9.00 -1.13
CA THR A 470 5.88 -8.87 -2.60
C THR A 470 6.17 -7.45 -3.06
N ALA A 471 7.36 -7.24 -3.61
CA ALA A 471 7.66 -6.06 -4.42
C ALA A 471 6.80 -6.07 -5.70
N GLN A 472 6.43 -4.89 -6.22
CA GLN A 472 5.56 -4.73 -7.38
C GLN A 472 6.21 -3.80 -8.42
N ASP A 473 6.10 -4.14 -9.71
CA ASP A 473 6.48 -3.22 -10.79
C ASP A 473 5.31 -2.25 -11.07
N ILE A 474 5.58 -0.94 -11.08
CA ILE A 474 4.59 0.11 -11.33
C ILE A 474 4.87 0.77 -12.69
N PRO A 475 4.07 0.50 -13.73
CA PRO A 475 4.17 1.18 -15.03
C PRO A 475 4.09 2.71 -14.92
N GLY A 476 4.66 3.42 -15.89
CA GLY A 476 4.53 4.88 -15.96
C GLY A 476 3.07 5.33 -16.05
N GLY A 477 2.67 6.30 -15.22
CA GLY A 477 1.29 6.72 -15.02
C GLY A 477 0.42 5.75 -14.21
N GLY A 478 0.97 4.61 -13.76
CA GLY A 478 0.28 3.55 -13.03
C GLY A 478 0.29 3.71 -11.51
N THR A 479 -0.41 2.81 -10.83
CA THR A 479 -0.52 2.75 -9.36
C THR A 479 -0.46 1.32 -8.84
N ALA A 480 0.13 1.12 -7.67
CA ALA A 480 0.11 -0.14 -6.92
C ALA A 480 -0.38 0.08 -5.48
N SER A 481 -1.01 -0.95 -4.92
CA SER A 481 -1.51 -0.94 -3.54
C SER A 481 -0.73 -1.94 -2.71
N PHE A 482 -0.16 -1.47 -1.59
CA PHE A 482 0.46 -2.32 -0.58
C PHE A 482 -0.50 -2.42 0.60
N VAL A 483 -0.96 -3.62 0.90
CA VAL A 483 -2.01 -3.89 1.90
C VAL A 483 -1.39 -4.57 3.11
N TYR A 484 -1.69 -4.05 4.29
CA TYR A 484 -1.16 -4.49 5.57
C TYR A 484 -2.29 -4.86 6.52
N THR A 485 -2.16 -5.99 7.20
CA THR A 485 -2.97 -6.32 8.38
C THR A 485 -2.15 -5.98 9.62
N PHE A 486 -2.43 -4.84 10.21
CA PHE A 486 -1.90 -4.47 11.52
C PHE A 486 -2.74 -5.13 12.62
N VAL A 487 -2.11 -5.38 13.78
CA VAL A 487 -2.77 -5.76 15.02
C VAL A 487 -2.43 -4.71 16.06
N GLU A 488 -3.45 -4.12 16.70
CA GLU A 488 -3.27 -3.24 17.85
C GLU A 488 -2.73 -4.08 19.03
N ASN A 489 -1.62 -3.64 19.62
CA ASN A 489 -0.90 -4.38 20.68
C ASN A 489 -0.50 -3.47 21.85
N GLY A 490 -1.19 -2.34 22.03
CA GLY A 490 -0.94 -1.33 23.06
C GLY A 490 -1.45 -1.70 24.45
N SER A 491 -0.79 -1.13 25.45
CA SER A 491 -1.15 -1.27 26.87
C SER A 491 -2.36 -0.42 27.27
N GLY A 492 -2.70 0.63 26.51
CA GLY A 492 -3.77 1.57 26.83
C GLY A 492 -4.37 2.26 25.61
N ALA A 493 -5.31 3.18 25.87
CA ALA A 493 -5.91 4.02 24.84
C ALA A 493 -4.92 5.08 24.30
N GLY A 494 -5.22 5.63 23.13
CA GLY A 494 -4.34 6.59 22.45
C GLY A 494 -4.74 6.82 21.01
N ALA A 495 -3.79 7.24 20.17
CA ALA A 495 -3.97 7.28 18.72
C ALA A 495 -2.72 6.81 17.97
N LEU A 496 -2.95 6.16 16.84
CA LEU A 496 -1.93 5.69 15.89
C LEU A 496 -1.99 6.53 14.61
N ALA A 497 -0.87 6.69 13.92
CA ALA A 497 -0.83 7.03 12.50
C ALA A 497 0.25 6.18 11.80
N LEU A 498 0.10 5.95 10.50
CA LEU A 498 1.05 5.16 9.72
C LEU A 498 1.87 6.07 8.81
N HIS A 499 3.17 6.15 9.06
CA HIS A 499 4.13 6.89 8.27
C HIS A 499 4.67 5.97 7.16
N ALA A 500 4.18 6.17 5.93
CA ALA A 500 4.48 5.31 4.80
C ALA A 500 5.18 6.10 3.68
N GLY A 501 6.35 5.64 3.26
CA GLY A 501 6.98 5.99 1.98
C GLY A 501 7.01 4.78 1.04
N ALA A 502 7.71 4.91 -0.09
CA ALA A 502 7.93 3.83 -1.04
C ALA A 502 9.31 3.94 -1.70
N PHE A 503 9.87 2.83 -2.12
CA PHE A 503 11.20 2.74 -2.74
C PHE A 503 11.19 1.71 -3.88
N GLY A 504 11.89 1.97 -4.98
CA GLY A 504 12.10 1.05 -6.08
C GLY A 504 13.23 1.54 -7.01
N THR A 505 13.27 1.04 -8.25
CA THR A 505 14.28 1.46 -9.25
C THR A 505 13.65 1.85 -10.58
N ASP A 506 14.18 2.87 -11.27
CA ASP A 506 13.78 3.19 -12.64
C ASP A 506 14.28 2.11 -13.62
N VAL A 507 13.38 1.53 -14.43
CA VAL A 507 13.70 0.34 -15.23
C VAL A 507 14.78 0.57 -16.30
N ASN A 508 14.87 1.78 -16.86
CA ASN A 508 15.77 2.13 -17.96
C ASN A 508 17.18 2.49 -17.47
N SER A 509 17.25 3.25 -16.38
CA SER A 509 18.49 3.84 -15.83
C SER A 509 19.05 3.09 -14.62
N ARG A 510 18.24 2.24 -13.98
CA ARG A 510 18.52 1.57 -12.70
C ARG A 510 18.84 2.51 -11.53
N ALA A 511 18.50 3.80 -11.66
CA ALA A 511 18.55 4.74 -10.56
C ALA A 511 17.51 4.39 -9.49
N ASN A 512 17.87 4.54 -8.22
CA ASN A 512 16.92 4.40 -7.11
C ASN A 512 15.88 5.52 -7.17
N VAL A 513 14.60 5.17 -6.98
CA VAL A 513 13.48 6.11 -6.92
C VAL A 513 12.72 5.91 -5.62
N SER A 514 12.30 7.00 -4.98
CA SER A 514 11.56 6.95 -3.72
C SER A 514 10.43 7.97 -3.70
N ALA A 515 9.35 7.63 -3.02
CA ALA A 515 8.28 8.56 -2.71
C ALA A 515 8.60 9.27 -1.39
N GLN A 516 8.26 10.56 -1.30
CA GLN A 516 8.26 11.27 -0.02
C GLN A 516 7.26 10.58 0.94
N PRO A 517 7.66 10.23 2.17
CA PRO A 517 6.75 9.62 3.14
C PRO A 517 5.57 10.53 3.51
N VAL A 518 4.43 9.93 3.75
CA VAL A 518 3.18 10.60 4.15
C VAL A 518 2.56 9.87 5.34
N ASP A 519 2.06 10.63 6.31
CA ASP A 519 1.31 10.10 7.45
C ASP A 519 -0.16 9.82 7.07
N SER A 520 -0.71 8.73 7.60
CA SER A 520 -2.16 8.49 7.55
C SER A 520 -2.96 9.49 8.38
N ALA A 521 -4.29 9.50 8.19
CA ALA A 521 -5.18 10.04 9.22
C ALA A 521 -4.96 9.30 10.56
N ALA A 522 -5.24 9.98 11.68
CA ALA A 522 -5.10 9.38 13.01
C ALA A 522 -6.22 8.36 13.28
N ILE A 523 -5.80 7.17 13.74
CA ILE A 523 -6.65 6.07 14.19
C ILE A 523 -6.80 6.18 15.71
N ALA A 524 -7.99 6.44 16.23
CA ALA A 524 -8.21 6.47 17.67
C ALA A 524 -8.34 5.05 18.26
N VAL A 525 -7.50 4.70 19.22
CA VAL A 525 -7.49 3.40 19.89
C VAL A 525 -8.30 3.48 21.18
N GLN A 526 -9.37 2.70 21.24
CA GLN A 526 -10.35 2.71 22.32
C GLN A 526 -10.29 1.41 23.14
N VAL A 527 -10.63 1.49 24.43
CA VAL A 527 -10.77 0.30 25.29
C VAL A 527 -12.00 -0.48 24.82
N PRO A 528 -11.91 -1.78 24.48
CA PRO A 528 -13.03 -2.56 23.96
C PRO A 528 -14.26 -2.54 24.87
N ALA A 529 -15.43 -2.80 24.28
CA ALA A 529 -16.67 -2.99 25.02
C ALA A 529 -16.54 -4.16 25.98
N SER A 530 -17.16 -4.05 27.15
CA SER A 530 -17.14 -5.10 28.18
C SER A 530 -18.46 -5.06 28.93
N ILE A 531 -19.32 -6.04 28.68
CA ILE A 531 -20.67 -6.10 29.27
C ILE A 531 -20.68 -6.98 30.51
N ALA A 532 -21.40 -6.54 31.53
CA ALA A 532 -21.71 -7.31 32.74
C ALA A 532 -23.21 -7.22 33.03
N VAL A 533 -23.83 -8.34 33.40
CA VAL A 533 -25.15 -8.31 34.05
C VAL A 533 -24.91 -7.79 35.47
N THR A 534 -25.38 -6.58 35.76
CA THR A 534 -25.10 -5.88 37.03
C THR A 534 -26.24 -6.02 38.03
N ARG A 535 -27.47 -6.31 37.57
CA ARG A 535 -28.63 -6.52 38.43
C ARG A 535 -29.67 -7.42 37.77
N VAL A 536 -30.29 -8.29 38.55
CA VAL A 536 -31.51 -9.01 38.15
C VAL A 536 -32.58 -8.73 39.20
N THR A 537 -33.69 -8.11 38.78
CA THR A 537 -34.80 -7.75 39.67
C THR A 537 -36.01 -8.63 39.37
N VAL A 538 -36.55 -9.23 40.42
CA VAL A 538 -37.70 -10.16 40.41
C VAL A 538 -38.63 -9.84 41.58
N PRO A 539 -39.92 -10.19 41.53
CA PRO A 539 -40.79 -10.15 42.71
C PRO A 539 -40.30 -11.15 43.78
N PRO A 540 -40.52 -10.88 45.08
CA PRO A 540 -40.13 -11.81 46.16
C PRO A 540 -41.03 -13.05 46.22
N SER A 541 -42.30 -12.90 45.85
CA SER A 541 -43.29 -13.96 45.80
C SER A 541 -44.30 -13.70 44.68
N ILE A 542 -44.90 -14.77 44.16
CA ILE A 542 -46.01 -14.74 43.21
C ILE A 542 -47.03 -15.84 43.55
N ASP A 543 -48.28 -15.60 43.18
CA ASP A 543 -49.30 -16.64 43.16
C ASP A 543 -49.08 -17.60 41.99
N ARG A 544 -49.54 -18.84 42.13
CA ARG A 544 -49.67 -19.76 41.00
C ARG A 544 -50.57 -19.19 39.91
N ARG A 545 -50.20 -19.43 38.65
CA ARG A 545 -50.81 -18.86 37.43
C ARG A 545 -50.70 -17.32 37.31
N GLN A 546 -49.93 -16.64 38.16
CA GLN A 546 -49.67 -15.21 38.02
C GLN A 546 -48.74 -14.92 36.85
N GLN A 547 -49.04 -13.87 36.09
CA GLN A 547 -48.09 -13.25 35.17
C GLN A 547 -47.22 -12.23 35.93
N PHE A 548 -45.90 -12.31 35.74
CA PHE A 548 -44.92 -11.47 36.42
C PHE A 548 -43.82 -10.98 35.46
N SER A 549 -42.94 -10.14 35.97
CA SER A 549 -41.83 -9.53 35.21
C SER A 549 -40.48 -9.87 35.81
N VAL A 550 -39.48 -10.01 34.94
CA VAL A 550 -38.06 -10.17 35.30
C VAL A 550 -37.28 -9.07 34.57
N SER A 551 -36.59 -8.21 35.32
CA SER A 551 -35.82 -7.08 34.77
C SER A 551 -34.33 -7.35 34.91
N VAL A 552 -33.62 -7.42 33.78
CA VAL A 552 -32.17 -7.66 33.72
C VAL A 552 -31.46 -6.37 33.33
N GLU A 553 -30.60 -5.85 34.20
CA GLU A 553 -29.75 -4.69 33.93
C GLU A 553 -28.39 -5.16 33.43
N VAL A 554 -27.99 -4.67 32.26
CA VAL A 554 -26.67 -4.93 31.66
C VAL A 554 -25.94 -3.61 31.55
N THR A 555 -24.71 -3.55 32.07
CA THR A 555 -23.83 -2.38 32.02
C THR A 555 -22.64 -2.66 31.12
N ASN A 556 -22.29 -1.73 30.25
CA ASN A 556 -21.07 -1.74 29.45
C ASN A 556 -19.98 -0.92 30.17
N VAL A 557 -19.02 -1.59 30.81
CA VAL A 557 -17.87 -0.96 31.48
C VAL A 557 -16.67 -0.73 30.54
N GLY A 558 -16.86 -0.95 29.24
CA GLY A 558 -15.86 -0.67 28.20
C GLY A 558 -15.84 0.77 27.70
N GLY A 559 -14.83 1.08 26.87
CA GLY A 559 -14.62 2.41 26.30
C GLY A 559 -15.29 2.66 24.94
N THR A 560 -15.79 1.61 24.29
CA THR A 560 -16.61 1.65 23.06
C THR A 560 -18.08 1.37 23.38
N ALA A 561 -18.97 1.54 22.40
CA ALA A 561 -20.34 1.05 22.52
C ALA A 561 -20.39 -0.48 22.33
N ALA A 562 -21.31 -1.14 23.03
CA ALA A 562 -21.72 -2.51 22.80
C ALA A 562 -22.98 -2.52 21.93
N LEU A 563 -22.93 -3.13 20.74
CA LEU A 563 -24.05 -3.29 19.83
C LEU A 563 -24.80 -4.60 20.11
N ASP A 564 -26.06 -4.66 19.68
CA ASP A 564 -26.93 -5.84 19.73
C ASP A 564 -26.92 -6.60 21.07
N VAL A 565 -26.81 -5.86 22.19
CA VAL A 565 -26.77 -6.43 23.53
C VAL A 565 -28.14 -6.98 23.89
N LEU A 566 -28.17 -8.23 24.34
CA LEU A 566 -29.38 -8.96 24.69
C LEU A 566 -29.08 -10.01 25.77
N PRO A 567 -29.86 -10.10 26.86
CA PRO A 567 -29.71 -11.17 27.84
C PRO A 567 -29.97 -12.55 27.24
N SER A 568 -29.22 -13.54 27.71
CA SER A 568 -29.12 -14.87 27.10
C SER A 568 -29.13 -15.97 28.17
N PRO A 569 -29.61 -17.20 27.88
CA PRO A 569 -30.40 -17.57 26.71
C PRO A 569 -31.76 -16.85 26.67
N ILE A 570 -32.50 -16.97 25.55
CA ILE A 570 -33.92 -16.59 25.49
C ILE A 570 -34.75 -17.85 25.19
N PRO A 571 -35.72 -18.23 26.05
CA PRO A 571 -35.99 -17.65 27.37
C PRO A 571 -34.81 -17.82 28.34
N LEU A 572 -34.76 -16.95 29.36
CA LEU A 572 -33.74 -17.00 30.41
C LEU A 572 -33.72 -18.38 31.09
N SER A 573 -32.52 -18.83 31.45
CA SER A 573 -32.29 -20.08 32.18
C SER A 573 -33.01 -20.04 33.54
N LEU A 574 -33.95 -20.97 33.72
CA LEU A 574 -34.81 -21.08 34.91
C LEU A 574 -34.44 -22.31 35.73
N THR A 575 -34.16 -22.10 37.01
CA THR A 575 -34.13 -23.16 38.03
C THR A 575 -35.42 -23.12 38.84
N ALA A 576 -36.05 -24.28 39.06
CA ALA A 576 -37.33 -24.37 39.76
C ALA A 576 -37.36 -25.51 40.80
N THR A 577 -38.20 -25.36 41.82
CA THR A 577 -38.41 -26.37 42.88
C THR A 577 -39.90 -26.59 43.16
N GLY A 578 -40.25 -27.63 43.94
CA GLY A 578 -41.62 -27.88 44.44
C GLY A 578 -42.67 -28.34 43.41
N GLY A 579 -42.37 -28.20 42.11
CA GLY A 579 -43.34 -28.38 41.02
C GLY A 579 -43.82 -27.05 40.43
N ALA A 580 -43.24 -25.92 40.85
CA ALA A 580 -43.39 -24.63 40.20
C ALA A 580 -42.73 -24.64 38.81
N ALA A 581 -43.27 -23.84 37.88
CA ALA A 581 -42.68 -23.63 36.56
C ALA A 581 -43.10 -22.26 36.02
N ALA A 582 -42.37 -21.73 35.04
CA ALA A 582 -42.80 -20.54 34.32
C ALA A 582 -42.44 -20.61 32.83
N SER A 583 -43.35 -20.15 31.97
CA SER A 583 -43.13 -19.99 30.53
C SER A 583 -43.00 -18.50 30.16
N PRO A 584 -42.15 -18.14 29.18
CA PRO A 584 -42.08 -16.77 28.69
C PRO A 584 -43.39 -16.34 28.01
N VAL A 585 -43.79 -15.08 28.21
CA VAL A 585 -44.90 -14.42 27.54
C VAL A 585 -44.37 -13.38 26.55
N THR A 586 -43.36 -12.60 26.95
CA THR A 586 -42.65 -11.66 26.09
C THR A 586 -41.15 -11.62 26.41
N SER A 587 -40.35 -11.50 25.36
CA SER A 587 -38.91 -11.21 25.43
C SER A 587 -38.62 -9.79 24.91
N PRO A 588 -37.63 -9.09 25.46
CA PRO A 588 -37.19 -7.79 24.95
C PRO A 588 -36.40 -7.93 23.64
N SER A 589 -36.26 -6.83 22.90
CA SER A 589 -35.35 -6.73 21.75
C SER A 589 -33.91 -6.45 22.19
N ALA A 590 -32.95 -6.68 21.31
CA ALA A 590 -31.57 -6.25 21.51
C ALA A 590 -31.46 -4.70 21.57
N ALA A 591 -30.42 -4.19 22.22
CA ALA A 591 -30.16 -2.76 22.37
C ALA A 591 -28.67 -2.41 22.22
N THR A 592 -28.39 -1.19 21.76
CA THR A 592 -27.03 -0.62 21.83
C THR A 592 -26.82 0.02 23.19
N ILE A 593 -25.73 -0.34 23.87
CA ILE A 593 -25.33 0.24 25.17
C ILE A 593 -24.06 1.07 24.96
N PRO A 594 -24.09 2.40 25.14
CA PRO A 594 -22.90 3.24 24.98
C PRO A 594 -21.82 2.90 26.02
N ALA A 595 -20.60 3.38 25.78
CA ALA A 595 -19.49 3.25 26.73
C ALA A 595 -19.88 3.81 28.12
N ASN A 596 -19.63 3.05 29.19
CA ASN A 596 -20.04 3.37 30.56
C ASN A 596 -21.57 3.51 30.78
N GLY A 597 -22.40 3.03 29.85
CA GLY A 597 -23.86 3.04 29.96
C GLY A 597 -24.46 1.72 30.48
N SER A 598 -25.74 1.76 30.83
CA SER A 598 -26.57 0.60 31.19
C SER A 598 -27.85 0.54 30.36
N ALA A 599 -28.40 -0.66 30.17
CA ALA A 599 -29.75 -0.88 29.64
C ALA A 599 -30.51 -1.91 30.48
N VAL A 600 -31.83 -1.72 30.63
CA VAL A 600 -32.71 -2.62 31.39
C VAL A 600 -33.63 -3.37 30.43
N PHE A 601 -33.50 -4.69 30.42
CA PHE A 601 -34.22 -5.62 29.58
C PHE A 601 -35.34 -6.29 30.38
N ASN A 602 -36.59 -6.03 29.99
CA ASN A 602 -37.77 -6.54 30.70
C ASN A 602 -38.35 -7.76 29.98
N PHE A 603 -38.40 -8.88 30.68
CA PHE A 603 -39.09 -10.11 30.28
C PHE A 603 -40.40 -10.22 31.03
N SER A 604 -41.44 -10.79 30.41
CA SER A 604 -42.65 -11.22 31.13
C SER A 604 -42.78 -12.74 31.08
N TYR A 605 -43.14 -13.33 32.21
CA TYR A 605 -43.31 -14.76 32.43
C TYR A 605 -44.69 -15.04 33.02
N LEU A 606 -45.24 -16.21 32.71
CA LEU A 606 -46.46 -16.75 33.30
C LEU A 606 -46.09 -18.00 34.11
N GLU A 607 -46.44 -18.01 35.40
CA GLU A 607 -46.34 -19.22 36.23
C GLU A 607 -47.29 -20.29 35.67
N ASN A 608 -46.78 -21.51 35.47
CA ASN A 608 -47.52 -22.61 34.87
C ASN A 608 -47.23 -23.98 35.52
N GLY A 609 -46.72 -23.97 36.75
CA GLY A 609 -46.38 -25.15 37.52
C GLY A 609 -47.58 -25.94 38.03
N ALA A 610 -47.32 -27.21 38.36
CA ALA A 610 -48.31 -28.12 38.93
C ALA A 610 -48.61 -27.81 40.41
N SER A 611 -47.64 -27.24 41.13
CA SER A 611 -47.66 -27.00 42.58
C SER A 611 -46.84 -25.76 42.96
N ALA A 612 -47.00 -25.30 44.21
CA ALA A 612 -46.15 -24.27 44.83
C ALA A 612 -44.66 -24.70 44.94
N GLY A 613 -43.76 -23.73 45.10
CA GLY A 613 -42.31 -23.97 45.12
C GLY A 613 -41.49 -22.69 45.03
N SER A 614 -40.40 -22.71 44.25
CA SER A 614 -39.60 -21.52 43.97
C SER A 614 -39.07 -21.47 42.54
N LEU A 615 -38.75 -20.27 42.06
CA LEU A 615 -38.16 -19.98 40.75
C LEU A 615 -36.93 -19.08 40.93
N SER A 616 -35.85 -19.30 40.17
CA SER A 616 -34.71 -18.39 40.07
C SER A 616 -34.16 -18.37 38.63
N PHE A 617 -33.82 -17.19 38.14
CA PHE A 617 -33.32 -16.97 36.79
C PHE A 617 -31.83 -16.66 36.80
N SER A 618 -31.05 -17.19 35.86
CA SER A 618 -29.60 -16.93 35.75
C SER A 618 -29.19 -16.34 34.39
N PRO A 619 -29.71 -15.14 34.03
CA PRO A 619 -29.33 -14.47 32.78
C PRO A 619 -27.83 -14.22 32.69
N SER A 620 -27.23 -14.60 31.56
CA SER A 620 -26.04 -13.93 31.03
C SER A 620 -26.49 -12.83 30.05
N ALA A 621 -25.55 -12.20 29.34
CA ALA A 621 -25.86 -11.36 28.19
C ALA A 621 -24.79 -11.51 27.11
N SER A 622 -25.19 -11.31 25.85
CA SER A 622 -24.31 -11.32 24.68
C SER A 622 -24.51 -10.06 23.85
N GLY A 623 -23.47 -9.62 23.13
CA GLY A 623 -23.52 -8.47 22.21
C GLY A 623 -22.27 -8.43 21.33
N LEU A 624 -21.99 -7.29 20.69
CA LEU A 624 -20.82 -7.08 19.82
C LEU A 624 -20.08 -5.78 20.19
N ASP A 625 -18.75 -5.76 20.11
CA ASP A 625 -17.97 -4.53 20.22
C ASP A 625 -18.14 -3.66 18.95
N ALA A 626 -18.50 -2.39 19.10
CA ALA A 626 -18.87 -1.54 17.96
C ALA A 626 -17.75 -1.27 16.94
N ASN A 627 -16.48 -1.36 17.33
CA ASN A 627 -15.35 -1.08 16.42
C ASN A 627 -14.79 -2.36 15.76
N SER A 628 -14.80 -3.49 16.48
CA SER A 628 -14.17 -4.75 16.06
C SER A 628 -15.15 -5.84 15.64
N GLY A 629 -16.44 -5.71 15.95
CA GLY A 629 -17.46 -6.74 15.73
C GLY A 629 -17.24 -8.02 16.54
N GLN A 630 -16.32 -8.02 17.52
CA GLN A 630 -16.04 -9.20 18.32
C GLN A 630 -17.18 -9.52 19.29
N PRO A 631 -17.51 -10.82 19.50
CA PRO A 631 -18.60 -11.22 20.38
C PRO A 631 -18.25 -10.92 21.85
N LEU A 632 -19.16 -10.24 22.52
CA LEU A 632 -19.11 -9.94 23.94
C LEU A 632 -19.96 -10.94 24.72
N LEU A 633 -19.49 -11.36 25.90
CA LEU A 633 -20.20 -12.24 26.81
C LEU A 633 -20.09 -11.72 28.25
N ALA A 634 -21.23 -11.42 28.86
CA ALA A 634 -21.34 -11.19 30.29
C ALA A 634 -21.44 -12.53 31.04
N GLY A 635 -20.86 -12.61 32.24
CA GLY A 635 -21.12 -13.74 33.15
C GLY A 635 -22.60 -13.82 33.55
N ALA A 636 -23.07 -15.03 33.86
CA ALA A 636 -24.43 -15.23 34.34
C ALA A 636 -24.58 -14.74 35.80
N LEU A 637 -25.59 -13.93 36.09
CA LEU A 637 -25.92 -13.45 37.43
C LEU A 637 -27.26 -14.06 37.90
N PRO A 638 -27.28 -14.92 38.93
CA PRO A 638 -28.53 -15.48 39.45
C PRO A 638 -29.38 -14.42 40.16
N SER A 639 -30.71 -14.49 39.96
CA SER A 639 -31.69 -13.72 40.72
C SER A 639 -31.87 -14.28 42.12
N ALA A 640 -32.41 -13.46 43.02
CA ALA A 640 -33.08 -13.96 44.22
C ALA A 640 -34.15 -15.01 43.85
N ALA A 641 -34.46 -15.92 44.76
CA ALA A 641 -35.52 -16.90 44.56
C ALA A 641 -36.89 -16.24 44.76
N ILE A 642 -37.76 -16.39 43.76
CA ILE A 642 -39.18 -16.05 43.83
C ILE A 642 -39.90 -17.21 44.52
N ALA A 643 -40.66 -16.95 45.58
CA ALA A 643 -41.55 -17.96 46.17
C ALA A 643 -42.84 -18.07 45.34
N VAL A 644 -43.14 -19.26 44.82
CA VAL A 644 -44.42 -19.55 44.13
C VAL A 644 -45.37 -20.16 45.14
N GLN A 645 -46.52 -19.52 45.35
CA GLN A 645 -47.44 -19.82 46.45
C GLN A 645 -48.83 -20.20 45.91
N GLU A 646 -49.52 -21.11 46.61
CA GLU A 646 -50.99 -21.18 46.47
C GLU A 646 -51.62 -19.85 46.94
N PRO A 647 -52.54 -19.24 46.17
CA PRO A 647 -53.18 -17.97 46.53
C PRO A 647 -53.79 -17.97 47.92
N ALA A 648 -53.91 -16.79 48.53
CA ALA A 648 -54.50 -16.65 49.86
C ALA A 648 -55.97 -17.14 49.87
N LEU A 649 -56.35 -17.88 50.91
CA LEU A 649 -57.68 -18.48 51.03
C LEU A 649 -58.24 -18.27 52.43
N LEU A 650 -59.15 -17.31 52.57
CA LEU A 650 -59.81 -17.02 53.85
C LEU A 650 -60.90 -18.05 54.15
N VAL A 651 -60.82 -18.64 55.35
CA VAL A 651 -61.82 -19.57 55.88
C VAL A 651 -62.21 -19.12 57.29
N VAL A 652 -63.51 -19.03 57.57
CA VAL A 652 -64.00 -18.90 58.96
C VAL A 652 -63.93 -20.29 59.58
N SER A 653 -62.89 -20.56 60.38
CA SER A 653 -62.64 -21.88 60.96
C SER A 653 -63.51 -22.20 62.18
N GLY A 654 -64.17 -21.19 62.76
CA GLY A 654 -65.17 -21.38 63.80
C GLY A 654 -65.92 -20.09 64.12
N LEU A 655 -67.17 -20.24 64.56
CA LEU A 655 -67.99 -19.16 65.12
C LEU A 655 -68.59 -19.64 66.45
N SER A 656 -68.36 -18.90 67.52
CA SER A 656 -68.74 -19.28 68.89
C SER A 656 -69.58 -18.20 69.56
N ALA A 657 -70.68 -18.62 70.18
CA ALA A 657 -71.56 -17.82 71.02
C ALA A 657 -72.15 -18.73 72.14
N PRO A 658 -72.60 -18.20 73.28
CA PRO A 658 -73.29 -18.99 74.29
C PRO A 658 -74.55 -19.64 73.74
N SER A 659 -74.81 -20.91 74.07
CA SER A 659 -76.02 -21.62 73.60
C SER A 659 -77.30 -21.10 74.24
N VAL A 660 -77.21 -20.54 75.46
CA VAL A 660 -78.31 -19.90 76.19
C VAL A 660 -77.82 -18.60 76.84
N VAL A 661 -78.66 -17.56 76.83
CA VAL A 661 -78.49 -16.33 77.64
C VAL A 661 -79.81 -15.93 78.30
N THR A 662 -79.73 -15.28 79.45
CA THR A 662 -80.88 -14.63 80.11
C THR A 662 -81.18 -13.27 79.44
N ARG A 663 -82.45 -12.83 79.38
CA ARG A 663 -82.81 -11.50 78.83
C ARG A 663 -82.03 -10.37 79.52
N GLY A 664 -81.60 -9.38 78.74
CA GLY A 664 -80.76 -8.28 79.23
C GLY A 664 -79.28 -8.62 79.46
N GLN A 665 -78.85 -9.87 79.24
CA GLN A 665 -77.47 -10.30 79.45
C GLN A 665 -76.53 -9.76 78.36
N GLY A 666 -75.34 -9.30 78.80
CA GLY A 666 -74.19 -9.07 77.93
C GLY A 666 -73.43 -10.37 77.64
N PHE A 667 -73.04 -10.58 76.38
CA PHE A 667 -72.27 -11.75 75.94
C PHE A 667 -71.35 -11.40 74.76
N THR A 668 -70.55 -12.36 74.29
CA THR A 668 -69.65 -12.19 73.14
C THR A 668 -69.96 -13.17 72.02
N LEU A 669 -69.75 -12.72 70.78
CA LEU A 669 -69.65 -13.54 69.58
C LEU A 669 -68.19 -13.53 69.14
N VAL A 670 -67.59 -14.70 68.93
CA VAL A 670 -66.18 -14.84 68.52
C VAL A 670 -66.11 -15.61 67.21
N ALA A 671 -65.61 -14.97 66.15
CA ALA A 671 -65.31 -15.61 64.88
C ALA A 671 -63.80 -15.80 64.73
N THR A 672 -63.35 -17.01 64.42
CA THR A 672 -61.95 -17.29 64.06
C THR A 672 -61.84 -17.38 62.54
N VAL A 673 -60.97 -16.55 61.96
CA VAL A 673 -60.65 -16.54 60.53
C VAL A 673 -59.22 -17.02 60.37
N VAL A 674 -58.99 -18.01 59.51
CA VAL A 674 -57.67 -18.55 59.16
C VAL A 674 -57.39 -18.30 57.67
N ASN A 675 -56.14 -18.03 57.34
CA ASN A 675 -55.67 -18.12 55.96
C ASN A 675 -55.19 -19.55 55.67
N ALA A 676 -55.98 -20.30 54.91
CA ALA A 676 -55.67 -21.66 54.46
C ALA A 676 -54.82 -21.71 53.18
N GLY A 677 -54.51 -20.55 52.58
CA GLY A 677 -53.60 -20.42 51.45
C GLY A 677 -52.13 -20.29 51.90
N GLN A 678 -51.23 -20.08 50.94
CA GLN A 678 -49.80 -19.85 51.22
C GLN A 678 -49.39 -18.38 51.06
N ALA A 679 -49.98 -17.68 50.09
CA ALA A 679 -49.83 -16.23 49.99
C ALA A 679 -50.47 -15.54 51.19
N THR A 680 -49.96 -14.35 51.55
CA THR A 680 -50.47 -13.60 52.71
C THR A 680 -51.80 -12.93 52.34
N ALA A 681 -52.85 -13.21 53.12
CA ALA A 681 -54.09 -12.46 53.04
C ALA A 681 -53.90 -11.12 53.76
N ARG A 682 -53.87 -10.01 53.02
CA ARG A 682 -53.77 -8.65 53.59
C ARG A 682 -55.12 -8.10 54.01
N CYS A 683 -55.09 -7.17 54.95
CA CYS A 683 -56.22 -6.31 55.32
C CYS A 683 -57.49 -7.11 55.67
N VAL A 684 -57.33 -8.28 56.30
CA VAL A 684 -58.42 -9.19 56.63
C VAL A 684 -59.32 -8.57 57.68
N THR A 685 -60.62 -8.57 57.39
CA THR A 685 -61.68 -8.04 58.24
C THR A 685 -62.81 -9.06 58.34
N ALA A 686 -63.43 -9.18 59.50
CA ALA A 686 -64.78 -9.73 59.58
C ALA A 686 -65.78 -8.57 59.53
N GLY A 687 -66.75 -8.65 58.62
CA GLY A 687 -67.84 -7.67 58.55
C GLY A 687 -68.72 -7.71 59.81
N PRO A 688 -69.60 -6.72 60.01
CA PRO A 688 -70.60 -6.80 61.08
C PRO A 688 -71.42 -8.10 60.91
N PRO A 689 -71.70 -8.83 62.00
CA PRO A 689 -72.45 -10.08 61.91
C PRO A 689 -73.82 -9.81 61.29
N THR A 690 -74.20 -10.62 60.31
CA THR A 690 -75.60 -10.65 59.85
C THR A 690 -76.41 -11.44 60.87
N ILE A 691 -77.51 -10.86 61.36
CA ILE A 691 -78.27 -11.42 62.49
C ILE A 691 -79.72 -11.66 62.06
N ALA A 692 -80.21 -12.86 62.34
CA ALA A 692 -81.61 -13.24 62.22
C ALA A 692 -82.20 -13.56 63.59
N PHE A 693 -83.48 -13.23 63.77
CA PHE A 693 -84.20 -13.40 65.04
C PHE A 693 -85.43 -14.30 64.85
N SER A 694 -85.77 -15.08 65.88
CA SER A 694 -87.07 -15.74 65.99
C SER A 694 -87.61 -15.63 67.42
N GLY A 695 -88.94 -15.60 67.58
CA GLY A 695 -89.57 -15.24 68.86
C GLY A 695 -89.51 -13.73 69.11
N GLY A 696 -89.32 -13.33 70.37
CA GLY A 696 -89.20 -11.92 70.80
C GLY A 696 -87.79 -11.50 71.21
N ALA A 697 -86.77 -12.31 70.88
CA ALA A 697 -85.37 -12.03 71.15
C ALA A 697 -84.84 -10.92 70.23
N SER A 698 -83.97 -10.06 70.77
CA SER A 698 -83.28 -9.01 70.01
C SER A 698 -81.89 -8.77 70.61
N VAL A 699 -80.98 -8.19 69.84
CA VAL A 699 -79.62 -7.91 70.31
C VAL A 699 -79.09 -6.59 69.80
N GLN A 700 -78.43 -5.83 70.69
CA GLN A 700 -77.59 -4.70 70.33
C GLN A 700 -76.14 -5.19 70.17
N VAL A 701 -75.47 -4.79 69.09
CA VAL A 701 -74.07 -5.14 68.79
C VAL A 701 -73.16 -3.94 69.07
N GLY A 702 -71.99 -4.17 69.65
CA GLY A 702 -70.92 -3.18 69.73
C GLY A 702 -70.42 -2.78 68.33
N THR A 703 -70.12 -1.50 68.13
CA THR A 703 -69.86 -0.93 66.80
C THR A 703 -68.52 -1.32 66.17
N VAL A 704 -67.60 -1.94 66.93
CA VAL A 704 -66.29 -2.40 66.45
C VAL A 704 -65.95 -3.73 67.12
N PRO A 705 -65.55 -4.79 66.39
CA PRO A 705 -65.02 -6.00 66.99
C PRO A 705 -63.61 -5.78 67.54
N VAL A 706 -63.32 -6.34 68.70
CA VAL A 706 -61.94 -6.48 69.18
C VAL A 706 -61.26 -7.59 68.38
N VAL A 707 -60.16 -7.27 67.71
CA VAL A 707 -59.36 -8.23 66.94
C VAL A 707 -58.17 -8.68 67.78
N SER A 708 -57.96 -9.99 67.90
CA SER A 708 -56.72 -10.54 68.48
C SER A 708 -56.16 -11.66 67.60
N GLN A 709 -54.83 -11.67 67.44
CA GLN A 709 -54.12 -12.53 66.50
C GLN A 709 -53.34 -13.60 67.25
N THR A 710 -53.42 -14.85 66.79
CA THR A 710 -52.63 -15.95 67.35
C THR A 710 -51.44 -16.23 66.43
N SER A 711 -50.30 -15.62 66.74
CA SER A 711 -49.04 -15.91 66.06
C SER A 711 -48.53 -17.30 66.44
N GLN A 712 -48.83 -18.32 65.62
CA GLN A 712 -47.99 -19.52 65.62
C GLN A 712 -46.59 -19.12 65.13
N ALA A 713 -45.58 -19.44 65.93
CA ALA A 713 -44.22 -18.99 65.70
C ALA A 713 -43.46 -19.89 64.73
N ASN A 714 -42.98 -19.31 63.63
CA ASN A 714 -41.77 -19.77 62.96
C ASN A 714 -40.96 -18.55 62.49
N PRO A 715 -39.84 -18.19 63.15
CA PRO A 715 -39.18 -16.91 62.94
C PRO A 715 -38.15 -16.95 61.79
N ALA A 716 -38.56 -16.51 60.59
CA ALA A 716 -37.64 -16.16 59.52
C ALA A 716 -38.15 -14.98 58.67
N SER A 717 -37.44 -13.85 58.74
CA SER A 717 -37.45 -12.71 57.79
C SER A 717 -38.80 -12.26 57.18
N VAL A 718 -39.41 -11.22 57.76
CA VAL A 718 -40.31 -10.30 57.04
C VAL A 718 -39.72 -8.87 57.13
N PRO A 719 -39.32 -8.24 56.00
CA PRO A 719 -38.79 -6.88 56.01
C PRO A 719 -39.83 -5.80 56.35
N THR A 720 -39.37 -4.72 56.98
CA THR A 720 -40.21 -3.59 57.43
C THR A 720 -40.60 -2.64 56.28
N ALA A 721 -41.86 -2.70 55.83
CA ALA A 721 -42.55 -1.61 55.10
C ALA A 721 -44.07 -1.86 54.96
N GLN A 722 -44.75 -2.34 56.01
CA GLN A 722 -46.16 -2.71 55.93
C GLN A 722 -47.05 -1.47 56.11
N THR A 723 -47.68 -1.00 55.03
CA THR A 723 -48.68 0.07 55.08
C THR A 723 -49.91 -0.43 55.84
N ALA A 724 -49.96 -0.17 57.15
CA ALA A 724 -50.94 -0.76 58.05
C ALA A 724 -52.38 -0.43 57.61
N CYS A 725 -53.14 -1.48 57.26
CA CYS A 725 -54.53 -1.35 56.89
C CYS A 725 -55.35 -0.93 58.13
N ILE A 726 -55.92 0.28 58.07
CA ILE A 726 -56.44 1.06 59.22
C ILE A 726 -57.57 0.32 59.98
N ALA A 727 -58.16 -0.74 59.40
CA ALA A 727 -59.26 -1.50 59.97
C ALA A 727 -59.11 -3.05 59.90
N GLY A 728 -57.92 -3.59 59.58
CA GLY A 728 -57.75 -5.04 59.33
C GLY A 728 -56.39 -5.63 59.71
N VAL A 729 -56.26 -6.95 59.55
CA VAL A 729 -55.08 -7.76 59.91
C VAL A 729 -54.51 -8.47 58.68
N ASP A 730 -53.19 -8.49 58.53
CA ASP A 730 -52.53 -9.35 57.55
C ASP A 730 -52.30 -10.75 58.16
N LEU A 731 -52.78 -11.81 57.48
CA LEU A 731 -52.62 -13.21 57.87
C LEU A 731 -51.68 -13.93 56.89
N ALA A 732 -50.49 -14.31 57.35
CA ALA A 732 -49.63 -15.22 56.60
C ALA A 732 -50.22 -16.65 56.56
N ALA A 733 -49.58 -17.55 55.81
CA ALA A 733 -50.00 -18.95 55.68
C ALA A 733 -50.30 -19.60 57.05
N ALA A 734 -51.45 -20.27 57.15
CA ALA A 734 -51.99 -20.91 58.36
C ALA A 734 -52.19 -20.02 59.61
N GLN A 735 -51.91 -18.71 59.54
CA GLN A 735 -52.20 -17.79 60.65
C GLN A 735 -53.70 -17.52 60.78
N SER A 736 -54.13 -17.20 62.00
CA SER A 736 -55.53 -16.88 62.30
C SER A 736 -55.69 -15.65 63.18
N ALA A 737 -56.77 -14.91 62.93
CA ALA A 737 -57.25 -13.85 63.79
C ALA A 737 -58.64 -14.19 64.33
N THR A 738 -58.90 -13.78 65.56
CA THR A 738 -60.21 -13.83 66.19
C THR A 738 -60.82 -12.43 66.17
N PHE A 739 -62.09 -12.34 65.77
CA PHE A 739 -62.90 -11.13 65.77
C PHE A 739 -63.99 -11.30 66.83
N THR A 740 -63.97 -10.43 67.84
CA THR A 740 -64.85 -10.53 69.01
C THR A 740 -65.79 -9.33 69.08
N TRP A 741 -67.08 -9.55 68.87
CA TRP A 741 -68.11 -8.54 69.13
C TRP A 741 -68.63 -8.67 70.55
N SER A 742 -68.82 -7.55 71.23
CA SER A 742 -69.67 -7.48 72.41
C SER A 742 -71.13 -7.32 71.99
N LEU A 743 -72.03 -8.02 72.66
CA LEU A 743 -73.46 -8.01 72.40
C LEU A 743 -74.23 -7.87 73.71
N THR A 744 -75.39 -7.23 73.66
CA THR A 744 -76.33 -7.15 74.77
C THR A 744 -77.71 -7.56 74.28
N GLU A 745 -78.31 -8.56 74.91
CA GLU A 745 -79.69 -8.97 74.65
C GLU A 745 -80.64 -7.82 75.04
N ASN A 746 -81.54 -7.45 74.14
CA ASN A 746 -82.50 -6.34 74.35
C ASN A 746 -83.92 -6.65 73.84
N GLY A 747 -84.26 -7.94 73.73
CA GLY A 747 -85.57 -8.43 73.33
C GLY A 747 -86.62 -8.33 74.43
N SER A 748 -87.88 -8.32 74.01
CA SER A 748 -89.01 -8.26 74.93
C SER A 748 -89.42 -9.64 75.47
N ALA A 749 -89.13 -10.73 74.74
CA ALA A 749 -89.51 -12.09 75.12
C ALA A 749 -88.47 -13.13 74.68
N ALA A 750 -88.67 -14.38 75.10
CA ALA A 750 -87.80 -15.50 74.71
C ALA A 750 -87.79 -15.73 73.18
N GLY A 751 -86.71 -16.34 72.69
CA GLY A 751 -86.49 -16.54 71.26
C GLY A 751 -85.12 -17.13 70.95
N THR A 752 -84.72 -17.09 69.68
CA THR A 752 -83.38 -17.47 69.23
C THR A 752 -82.78 -16.37 68.38
N ILE A 753 -81.52 -16.04 68.66
CA ILE A 753 -80.67 -15.16 67.84
C ILE A 753 -79.75 -16.08 67.03
N THR A 754 -79.70 -15.89 65.71
CA THR A 754 -78.78 -16.61 64.82
C THR A 754 -77.84 -15.61 64.16
N PHE A 755 -76.55 -15.81 64.35
CA PHE A 755 -75.48 -15.02 63.75
C PHE A 755 -74.95 -15.71 62.50
N SER A 756 -74.52 -14.92 61.52
CA SER A 756 -73.78 -15.37 60.35
C SER A 756 -72.64 -14.38 60.06
N VAL A 757 -71.40 -14.87 60.10
CA VAL A 757 -70.18 -14.07 59.94
C VAL A 757 -69.34 -14.61 58.80
N GLY A 758 -69.02 -13.76 57.84
CA GLY A 758 -67.98 -13.97 56.83
C GLY A 758 -66.81 -13.01 57.03
N ALA A 759 -65.74 -13.21 56.28
CA ALA A 759 -64.53 -12.38 56.31
C ALA A 759 -64.10 -11.99 54.90
N SER A 760 -63.40 -10.86 54.75
CA SER A 760 -62.87 -10.37 53.47
C SER A 760 -61.48 -9.75 53.64
N GLY A 761 -60.72 -9.69 52.55
CA GLY A 761 -59.37 -9.10 52.50
C GLY A 761 -58.88 -8.98 51.06
N THR A 762 -57.56 -8.89 50.87
CA THR A 762 -56.92 -8.99 49.55
C THR A 762 -55.72 -9.90 49.56
N ASP A 763 -55.37 -10.51 48.43
CA ASP A 763 -54.14 -11.27 48.29
C ASP A 763 -52.90 -10.35 48.23
N ALA A 764 -51.78 -10.74 48.85
CA ALA A 764 -50.54 -9.95 48.88
C ALA A 764 -49.75 -9.88 47.56
N ASN A 765 -49.84 -10.91 46.72
CA ASN A 765 -49.11 -11.08 45.47
C ASN A 765 -49.91 -10.56 44.27
N THR A 766 -51.22 -10.83 44.23
CA THR A 766 -52.10 -10.43 43.11
C THR A 766 -52.98 -9.22 43.42
N GLY A 767 -53.18 -8.86 44.69
CA GLY A 767 -54.09 -7.78 45.10
C GLY A 767 -55.58 -8.12 44.96
N GLY A 768 -55.92 -9.33 44.53
CA GLY A 768 -57.30 -9.76 44.29
C GLY A 768 -58.13 -9.85 45.57
N ASN A 769 -59.42 -9.50 45.49
CA ASN A 769 -60.33 -9.55 46.64
C ASN A 769 -60.57 -10.98 47.13
N LEU A 770 -60.39 -11.19 48.42
CA LEU A 770 -60.66 -12.45 49.13
C LEU A 770 -62.00 -12.36 49.86
N SER A 771 -62.74 -13.47 49.92
CA SER A 771 -63.98 -13.59 50.69
C SER A 771 -64.15 -15.01 51.23
N ALA A 772 -64.35 -15.13 52.54
CA ALA A 772 -64.65 -16.38 53.22
C ALA A 772 -66.15 -16.66 53.23
N VAL A 773 -66.53 -17.93 53.03
CA VAL A 773 -67.93 -18.37 53.17
C VAL A 773 -68.42 -18.12 54.61
N PRO A 774 -69.57 -17.45 54.80
CA PRO A 774 -70.09 -17.19 56.14
C PRO A 774 -70.46 -18.46 56.91
N VAL A 775 -70.09 -18.51 58.19
CA VAL A 775 -70.44 -19.58 59.13
C VAL A 775 -71.50 -19.07 60.12
N THR A 776 -72.38 -19.97 60.57
CA THR A 776 -73.50 -19.66 61.47
C THR A 776 -73.32 -20.21 62.89
N ALA A 777 -73.86 -19.48 63.86
CA ALA A 777 -73.98 -19.89 65.27
C ALA A 777 -75.29 -19.34 65.85
N SER A 778 -75.83 -19.93 66.92
CA SER A 778 -77.10 -19.48 67.50
C SER A 778 -77.14 -19.55 69.03
N THR A 779 -77.91 -18.63 69.61
CA THR A 779 -78.07 -18.38 71.04
C THR A 779 -79.55 -18.30 71.38
N ARG A 780 -80.00 -19.11 72.35
CA ARG A 780 -81.39 -19.08 72.84
C ARG A 780 -81.54 -18.10 74.00
N VAL A 781 -82.51 -17.19 73.91
CA VAL A 781 -82.84 -16.23 74.96
C VAL A 781 -83.93 -16.81 75.87
N VAL A 782 -83.71 -16.75 77.19
CA VAL A 782 -84.70 -17.12 78.22
C VAL A 782 -85.06 -15.96 79.13
N ALA A 783 -86.24 -16.00 79.75
CA ALA A 783 -86.56 -15.09 80.84
C ALA A 783 -85.63 -15.36 82.05
N PRO A 784 -85.27 -14.34 82.85
CA PRO A 784 -84.48 -14.54 84.06
C PRO A 784 -85.13 -15.54 85.02
N ALA A 785 -84.32 -16.11 85.92
CA ALA A 785 -84.82 -16.79 87.10
C ALA A 785 -85.70 -15.83 87.94
N GLN A 786 -86.79 -16.33 88.52
CA GLN A 786 -87.72 -15.53 89.32
C GLN A 786 -88.18 -16.33 90.52
N LEU A 787 -87.58 -16.10 91.68
CA LEU A 787 -87.96 -16.76 92.91
C LEU A 787 -89.21 -16.13 93.53
N VAL A 788 -90.12 -16.98 94.00
CA VAL A 788 -91.31 -16.58 94.77
C VAL A 788 -91.49 -17.52 95.95
N VAL A 789 -91.73 -16.97 97.14
CA VAL A 789 -92.21 -17.76 98.28
C VAL A 789 -93.67 -18.12 98.02
N THR A 790 -93.93 -19.35 97.58
CA THR A 790 -95.27 -19.80 97.17
C THR A 790 -96.12 -20.30 98.33
N SER A 791 -95.51 -20.70 99.44
CA SER A 791 -96.22 -20.87 100.72
C SER A 791 -95.30 -20.75 101.93
N ARG A 792 -95.90 -20.44 103.09
CA ARG A 792 -95.29 -20.59 104.42
C ARG A 792 -96.31 -21.27 105.32
N SER A 793 -95.88 -22.22 106.15
CA SER A 793 -96.72 -22.96 107.09
C SER A 793 -96.16 -22.90 108.50
N ALA A 794 -97.04 -22.70 109.48
CA ALA A 794 -96.73 -22.65 110.90
C ALA A 794 -97.97 -23.07 111.73
N PRO A 795 -97.82 -23.67 112.91
CA PRO A 795 -98.96 -24.01 113.78
C PRO A 795 -99.59 -22.73 114.37
N GLY A 796 -100.91 -22.57 114.24
CA GLY A 796 -101.60 -21.36 114.70
C GLY A 796 -101.63 -21.16 116.23
N THR A 797 -101.52 -22.25 116.99
CA THR A 797 -101.48 -22.27 118.47
C THR A 797 -100.41 -23.26 118.94
N ILE A 798 -99.56 -22.85 119.88
CA ILE A 798 -98.66 -23.71 120.65
C ILE A 798 -98.80 -23.43 122.15
N THR A 799 -98.38 -24.37 122.99
CA THR A 799 -98.24 -24.16 124.44
C THR A 799 -96.82 -23.73 124.80
N ARG A 800 -96.66 -23.09 125.96
CA ARG A 800 -95.35 -22.71 126.52
C ARG A 800 -94.38 -23.89 126.56
N GLY A 801 -93.12 -23.67 126.17
CA GLY A 801 -92.08 -24.70 126.14
C GLY A 801 -92.24 -25.78 125.06
N GLN A 802 -93.15 -25.60 124.08
CA GLN A 802 -93.37 -26.56 123.01
C GLN A 802 -92.32 -26.45 121.90
N HIS A 803 -91.83 -27.59 121.40
CA HIS A 803 -91.12 -27.69 120.12
C HIS A 803 -92.12 -27.66 118.95
N PHE A 804 -91.79 -26.92 117.88
CA PHE A 804 -92.64 -26.82 116.70
C PHE A 804 -91.86 -26.58 115.40
N THR A 805 -92.32 -27.21 114.32
CA THR A 805 -91.76 -27.05 112.96
C THR A 805 -92.52 -25.98 112.18
N THR A 806 -91.82 -25.24 111.33
CA THR A 806 -92.40 -24.38 110.29
C THR A 806 -91.72 -24.63 108.95
N THR A 807 -92.41 -24.34 107.85
CA THR A 807 -91.88 -24.54 106.50
C THR A 807 -92.08 -23.32 105.61
N VAL A 808 -91.20 -23.15 104.63
CA VAL A 808 -91.31 -22.18 103.55
C VAL A 808 -91.00 -22.86 102.21
N VAL A 809 -91.87 -22.67 101.22
CA VAL A 809 -91.70 -23.21 99.86
C VAL A 809 -91.31 -22.07 98.94
N VAL A 810 -90.22 -22.28 98.18
CA VAL A 810 -89.69 -21.32 97.20
C VAL A 810 -89.78 -21.96 95.82
N SER A 811 -90.40 -21.27 94.87
CA SER A 811 -90.57 -21.73 93.49
C SER A 811 -89.84 -20.78 92.53
N ASN A 812 -89.21 -21.33 91.49
CA ASN A 812 -88.62 -20.56 90.41
C ASN A 812 -89.61 -20.46 89.23
N LEU A 813 -90.31 -19.34 89.10
CA LEU A 813 -91.24 -19.06 88.01
C LEU A 813 -90.56 -18.49 86.76
N GLY A 814 -89.23 -18.39 86.78
CA GLY A 814 -88.41 -17.84 85.71
C GLY A 814 -88.16 -18.80 84.55
N GLY A 815 -87.49 -18.29 83.51
CA GLY A 815 -87.11 -19.08 82.32
C GLY A 815 -85.69 -19.69 82.38
N ALA A 816 -84.90 -19.27 83.37
CA ALA A 816 -83.56 -19.75 83.65
C ALA A 816 -83.53 -20.49 84.99
N THR A 817 -82.55 -21.37 85.17
CA THR A 817 -82.27 -22.05 86.44
C THR A 817 -81.78 -21.05 87.49
N ALA A 818 -82.25 -21.19 88.73
CA ALA A 818 -81.72 -20.50 89.90
C ALA A 818 -80.79 -21.44 90.67
N LEU A 819 -79.55 -21.01 90.92
CA LEU A 819 -78.55 -21.74 91.70
C LEU A 819 -78.57 -21.28 93.16
N ASN A 820 -78.15 -22.16 94.07
CA ASN A 820 -77.92 -21.87 95.50
C ASN A 820 -79.12 -21.21 96.23
N VAL A 821 -80.34 -21.53 95.82
CA VAL A 821 -81.59 -20.98 96.38
C VAL A 821 -81.73 -21.35 97.85
N HIS A 822 -81.82 -20.36 98.74
CA HIS A 822 -82.00 -20.56 100.18
C HIS A 822 -82.83 -19.43 100.80
N PRO A 823 -83.53 -19.65 101.94
CA PRO A 823 -84.31 -18.60 102.58
C PRO A 823 -83.47 -17.47 103.18
N THR A 824 -84.00 -16.24 103.16
CA THR A 824 -83.31 -15.04 103.63
C THR A 824 -84.15 -14.23 104.62
N PRO A 825 -83.64 -13.89 105.83
CA PRO A 825 -82.37 -14.37 106.42
C PRO A 825 -82.33 -15.89 106.59
N LEU A 826 -81.10 -16.43 106.58
CA LEU A 826 -80.78 -17.87 106.66
C LEU A 826 -81.48 -18.57 107.85
N SER A 827 -81.47 -17.90 109.00
CA SER A 827 -82.38 -18.15 110.12
C SER A 827 -83.58 -17.20 109.99
N PRO A 828 -84.81 -17.68 109.74
CA PRO A 828 -85.99 -16.83 109.61
C PRO A 828 -86.20 -15.94 110.84
N SER A 829 -86.61 -14.69 110.62
CA SER A 829 -86.78 -13.73 111.70
C SER A 829 -87.98 -14.08 112.58
N VAL A 830 -87.72 -14.21 113.88
CA VAL A 830 -88.71 -14.36 114.95
C VAL A 830 -89.01 -12.97 115.52
N THR A 831 -90.26 -12.52 115.41
CA THR A 831 -90.71 -11.22 115.94
C THR A 831 -91.82 -11.43 116.96
N GLN A 832 -91.65 -10.90 118.17
CA GLN A 832 -92.72 -10.86 119.17
C GLN A 832 -93.75 -9.79 118.77
N LEU A 833 -94.99 -10.18 118.50
CA LEU A 833 -96.10 -9.26 118.21
C LEU A 833 -96.87 -8.83 119.47
N SER A 834 -96.94 -9.70 120.49
CA SER A 834 -97.63 -9.40 121.76
C SER A 834 -97.21 -10.35 122.88
N GLY A 835 -97.50 -9.97 124.13
CA GLY A 835 -97.21 -10.78 125.31
C GLY A 835 -95.72 -10.83 125.65
N GLY A 836 -95.26 -11.98 126.13
CA GLY A 836 -93.84 -12.28 126.39
C GLY A 836 -93.33 -13.50 125.61
N ALA A 837 -93.98 -13.84 124.50
CA ALA A 837 -93.69 -15.03 123.70
C ALA A 837 -92.37 -14.87 122.92
N SER A 838 -91.53 -15.90 122.95
CA SER A 838 -90.26 -15.97 122.22
C SER A 838 -90.02 -17.38 121.70
N ALA A 839 -89.28 -17.53 120.61
CA ALA A 839 -88.87 -18.83 120.10
C ALA A 839 -87.42 -18.81 119.61
N THR A 840 -86.66 -19.84 119.97
CA THR A 840 -85.29 -20.05 119.50
C THR A 840 -85.27 -21.10 118.40
N LEU A 841 -84.49 -20.86 117.33
CA LEU A 841 -84.26 -21.86 116.30
C LEU A 841 -83.42 -23.01 116.88
N THR A 842 -83.83 -24.25 116.62
CA THR A 842 -83.19 -25.48 117.12
C THR A 842 -82.71 -26.41 116.01
N SER A 843 -83.25 -26.33 114.79
CA SER A 843 -82.71 -27.02 113.63
C SER A 843 -81.48 -26.30 113.04
N PRO A 844 -80.53 -27.01 112.40
CA PRO A 844 -79.52 -26.38 111.55
C PRO A 844 -80.18 -25.65 110.37
N VAL A 845 -79.44 -24.69 109.79
CA VAL A 845 -79.88 -23.98 108.58
C VAL A 845 -79.80 -24.90 107.36
N PRO A 846 -80.86 -25.01 106.53
CA PRO A 846 -80.82 -25.77 105.28
C PRO A 846 -79.77 -25.27 104.28
N ALA A 847 -79.16 -26.20 103.53
CA ALA A 847 -78.28 -25.87 102.41
C ALA A 847 -79.07 -25.30 101.20
N GLY A 848 -78.38 -24.51 100.37
CA GLY A 848 -78.97 -23.96 99.14
C GLY A 848 -79.25 -25.04 98.07
N VAL A 849 -80.32 -24.85 97.32
CA VAL A 849 -80.83 -25.81 96.31
C VAL A 849 -80.79 -25.20 94.91
N THR A 850 -80.53 -25.99 93.89
CA THR A 850 -80.70 -25.56 92.49
C THR A 850 -82.13 -25.84 92.03
N LEU A 851 -82.81 -24.83 91.49
CA LEU A 851 -84.17 -24.90 90.94
C LEU A 851 -84.16 -24.60 89.45
N ALA A 852 -84.50 -25.55 88.58
CA ALA A 852 -84.73 -25.26 87.17
C ALA A 852 -85.98 -24.38 86.97
N ALA A 853 -86.24 -23.98 85.72
CA ALA A 853 -87.43 -23.22 85.37
C ALA A 853 -88.72 -24.02 85.67
N GLY A 854 -89.51 -23.56 86.63
CA GLY A 854 -90.73 -24.23 87.13
C GLY A 854 -90.56 -25.03 88.42
N ASP A 855 -89.33 -25.29 88.88
CA ASP A 855 -89.08 -26.13 90.07
C ASP A 855 -89.42 -25.42 91.39
N SER A 856 -89.56 -26.21 92.46
CA SER A 856 -89.80 -25.71 93.83
C SER A 856 -89.03 -26.51 94.88
N ALA A 857 -88.52 -25.84 95.91
CA ALA A 857 -87.91 -26.46 97.09
C ALA A 857 -88.65 -26.06 98.37
N THR A 858 -88.72 -26.99 99.33
CA THR A 858 -89.29 -26.76 100.67
C THR A 858 -88.17 -26.73 101.69
N PHE A 859 -88.09 -25.65 102.46
CA PHE A 859 -87.16 -25.49 103.57
C PHE A 859 -87.92 -25.59 104.89
N ALA A 860 -87.43 -26.39 105.82
CA ALA A 860 -88.05 -26.65 107.12
C ALA A 860 -87.16 -26.14 108.26
N TYR A 861 -87.80 -25.68 109.34
CA TYR A 861 -87.15 -25.07 110.49
C TYR A 861 -87.86 -25.45 111.79
N ASP A 862 -87.14 -26.07 112.73
CA ASP A 862 -87.65 -26.46 114.05
C ASP A 862 -87.26 -25.45 115.12
N TYR A 863 -88.23 -25.01 115.91
CA TYR A 863 -88.08 -24.04 116.97
C TYR A 863 -88.48 -24.64 118.33
N LEU A 864 -87.97 -24.04 119.40
CA LEU A 864 -88.46 -24.23 120.77
C LEU A 864 -89.05 -22.91 121.29
N GLU A 865 -90.27 -22.95 121.81
CA GLU A 865 -90.86 -21.83 122.56
C GLU A 865 -90.09 -21.62 123.87
N GLY A 866 -89.66 -20.37 124.11
CA GLY A 866 -88.83 -19.98 125.26
C GLY A 866 -89.18 -18.60 125.82
N GLY A 867 -90.40 -18.13 125.58
CA GLY A 867 -90.94 -16.89 126.11
C GLY A 867 -91.20 -16.94 127.61
N THR A 868 -91.47 -15.77 128.20
CA THR A 868 -91.73 -15.60 129.64
C THR A 868 -93.22 -15.65 129.99
N SER A 869 -94.11 -15.33 129.05
CA SER A 869 -95.57 -15.42 129.18
C SER A 869 -96.24 -15.74 127.84
N SER A 870 -97.53 -16.09 127.87
CA SER A 870 -98.38 -16.19 126.68
C SER A 870 -98.37 -14.91 125.84
N GLY A 871 -98.64 -15.06 124.53
CA GLY A 871 -98.46 -13.97 123.55
C GLY A 871 -98.60 -14.43 122.10
N THR A 872 -98.08 -13.63 121.17
CA THR A 872 -98.09 -13.94 119.73
C THR A 872 -96.71 -13.71 119.12
N LEU A 873 -96.26 -14.68 118.32
CA LEU A 873 -95.05 -14.65 117.51
C LEU A 873 -95.40 -14.44 116.02
N GLN A 874 -94.47 -13.87 115.28
CA GLN A 874 -94.46 -13.87 113.82
C GLN A 874 -93.12 -14.41 113.31
N LEU A 875 -93.18 -15.29 112.33
CA LEU A 875 -92.02 -15.85 111.61
C LEU A 875 -92.01 -15.35 110.18
N SER A 876 -90.88 -14.80 109.70
CA SER A 876 -90.75 -14.37 108.31
C SER A 876 -89.37 -14.66 107.70
N SER A 877 -89.37 -14.95 106.40
CA SER A 877 -88.19 -14.94 105.52
C SER A 877 -88.64 -14.92 104.07
N GLY A 878 -87.81 -14.32 103.21
CA GLY A 878 -87.85 -14.47 101.76
C GLY A 878 -86.95 -15.62 101.33
N ALA A 879 -86.38 -15.52 100.13
CA ALA A 879 -85.28 -16.35 99.66
C ALA A 879 -84.37 -15.59 98.71
N THR A 880 -83.14 -16.07 98.50
CA THR A 880 -82.21 -15.57 97.49
C THR A 880 -81.54 -16.73 96.76
N GLY A 881 -81.05 -16.48 95.56
CA GLY A 881 -80.25 -17.39 94.73
C GLY A 881 -79.59 -16.62 93.60
N THR A 882 -79.00 -17.30 92.61
CA THR A 882 -78.40 -16.64 91.43
C THR A 882 -78.91 -17.24 90.11
N ASP A 883 -79.17 -16.38 89.12
CA ASP A 883 -79.54 -16.79 87.75
C ASP A 883 -78.37 -17.51 87.06
N ALA A 884 -78.58 -18.74 86.61
CA ALA A 884 -77.51 -19.63 86.16
C ALA A 884 -76.79 -19.19 84.86
N ASN A 885 -77.39 -18.29 84.07
CA ASN A 885 -76.76 -17.80 82.84
C ASN A 885 -76.02 -16.48 83.07
N SER A 886 -76.59 -15.58 83.88
CA SER A 886 -76.12 -14.21 84.08
C SER A 886 -75.38 -13.97 85.41
N ASN A 887 -75.42 -14.93 86.34
CA ASN A 887 -74.95 -14.83 87.73
C ASN A 887 -75.60 -13.71 88.56
N ALA A 888 -76.66 -13.06 88.07
CA ALA A 888 -77.38 -12.03 88.81
C ALA A 888 -78.11 -12.62 90.03
N THR A 889 -78.07 -11.95 91.17
CA THR A 889 -78.86 -12.31 92.35
C THR A 889 -80.35 -12.22 92.04
N VAL A 890 -81.12 -13.22 92.46
CA VAL A 890 -82.57 -13.28 92.32
C VAL A 890 -83.20 -13.52 93.68
N ASP A 891 -84.12 -12.63 94.08
CA ASP A 891 -84.71 -12.62 95.41
C ASP A 891 -86.22 -12.88 95.38
N ALA A 892 -86.71 -13.67 96.33
CA ALA A 892 -88.13 -13.82 96.65
C ALA A 892 -88.50 -12.93 97.85
N PRO A 893 -89.56 -12.11 97.76
CA PRO A 893 -90.05 -11.32 98.89
C PRO A 893 -90.41 -12.16 100.13
N SER A 894 -90.28 -11.56 101.32
CA SER A 894 -90.54 -12.25 102.59
C SER A 894 -92.02 -12.48 102.86
N ALA A 895 -92.41 -13.75 102.95
CA ALA A 895 -93.71 -14.14 103.49
C ALA A 895 -93.62 -14.28 105.02
N SER A 896 -94.73 -14.03 105.73
CA SER A 896 -94.83 -14.14 107.19
C SER A 896 -95.98 -15.05 107.64
N SER A 897 -95.89 -15.57 108.86
CA SER A 897 -96.96 -16.36 109.50
C SER A 897 -96.95 -16.15 111.01
N ASN A 898 -98.14 -16.11 111.62
CA ASN A 898 -98.30 -15.80 113.05
C ASN A 898 -98.64 -17.07 113.85
N ILE A 899 -98.10 -17.16 115.07
CA ILE A 899 -98.30 -18.26 116.02
C ILE A 899 -98.76 -17.65 117.35
N SER A 900 -99.81 -18.19 117.97
CA SER A 900 -100.22 -17.81 119.32
C SER A 900 -99.71 -18.80 120.38
N VAL A 901 -99.29 -18.30 121.54
CA VAL A 901 -98.65 -19.06 122.62
C VAL A 901 -99.51 -19.02 123.88
N LEU A 902 -99.83 -20.20 124.44
CA LEU A 902 -100.75 -20.37 125.57
C LEU A 902 -100.06 -21.04 126.78
N ASP A 903 -100.43 -20.64 128.00
CA ASP A 903 -99.91 -21.22 129.25
C ASP A 903 -100.55 -22.59 129.58
N ALA A 904 -99.89 -23.37 130.45
CA ALA A 904 -100.27 -24.75 130.81
C ALA A 904 -101.29 -24.83 131.98
N ALA A 905 -101.96 -25.98 132.13
CA ALA A 905 -103.06 -26.19 133.09
C ALA A 905 -102.64 -26.88 134.42
N GLN A 906 -103.39 -26.64 135.50
CA GLN A 906 -103.18 -27.22 136.84
C GLN A 906 -104.52 -27.51 137.58
N LEU A 907 -104.47 -28.32 138.65
CA LEU A 907 -105.63 -28.77 139.46
C LEU A 907 -105.24 -28.92 140.96
N ALA A 908 -106.23 -28.84 141.86
CA ALA A 908 -106.08 -28.99 143.32
C ALA A 908 -107.33 -29.63 143.99
N ILE A 909 -107.26 -29.95 145.29
CA ILE A 909 -108.33 -30.58 146.10
C ILE A 909 -108.54 -29.76 147.39
N GLU A 910 -109.80 -29.55 147.81
CA GLU A 910 -110.14 -28.56 148.85
C GLU A 910 -110.69 -29.12 150.18
N SER A 911 -111.24 -30.34 150.27
CA SER A 911 -111.75 -30.89 151.56
C SER A 911 -111.90 -32.42 151.62
N PHE A 912 -111.95 -32.96 152.84
CA PHE A 912 -112.07 -34.39 153.19
C PHE A 912 -112.68 -34.54 154.59
N SER A 913 -113.57 -35.52 154.84
CA SER A 913 -114.15 -35.77 156.18
C SER A 913 -114.66 -37.20 156.39
N ILE A 914 -114.83 -37.61 157.66
CA ILE A 914 -115.32 -38.92 158.12
C ILE A 914 -116.12 -38.80 159.43
N PRO A 915 -117.10 -39.69 159.72
CA PRO A 915 -117.90 -39.64 160.95
C PRO A 915 -117.11 -39.95 162.24
N ALA A 916 -117.49 -39.33 163.36
CA ALA A 916 -116.72 -39.33 164.60
C ALA A 916 -116.81 -40.61 165.46
N ALA A 917 -117.72 -41.54 165.17
CA ALA A 917 -117.83 -42.84 165.86
C ALA A 917 -118.45 -43.90 164.95
N LEU A 918 -117.98 -45.14 165.04
CA LEU A 918 -118.38 -46.28 164.19
C LEU A 918 -118.35 -47.58 164.98
N SER A 919 -119.36 -48.44 164.78
CA SER A 919 -119.48 -49.75 165.45
C SER A 919 -118.88 -50.90 164.63
N ARG A 920 -118.40 -51.97 165.27
CA ARG A 920 -117.94 -53.19 164.57
C ARG A 920 -119.06 -53.76 163.70
N GLY A 921 -118.78 -53.94 162.41
CA GLY A 921 -119.73 -54.46 161.41
C GLY A 921 -120.52 -53.40 160.65
N GLN A 922 -120.41 -52.11 161.00
CA GLN A 922 -121.11 -51.02 160.32
C GLN A 922 -120.30 -50.52 159.11
N ALA A 923 -120.91 -50.58 157.92
CA ALA A 923 -120.41 -49.87 156.74
C ALA A 923 -120.75 -48.37 156.82
N PHE A 924 -119.86 -47.52 156.29
CA PHE A 924 -120.06 -46.07 156.20
C PHE A 924 -119.56 -45.55 154.84
N ASN A 925 -120.19 -44.50 154.33
CA ASN A 925 -119.81 -43.90 153.05
C ASN A 925 -118.74 -42.82 153.25
N LEU A 926 -117.71 -42.83 152.42
CA LEU A 926 -116.72 -41.76 152.32
C LEU A 926 -117.24 -40.68 151.35
N ALA A 927 -117.22 -39.41 151.76
CA ALA A 927 -117.66 -38.29 150.93
C ALA A 927 -116.47 -37.41 150.53
N ILE A 928 -116.01 -37.55 149.28
CA ILE A 928 -115.04 -36.64 148.66
C ILE A 928 -115.78 -35.83 147.59
N THR A 929 -115.86 -34.51 147.77
CA THR A 929 -116.59 -33.62 146.86
C THR A 929 -115.61 -32.79 146.03
N SER A 930 -115.46 -33.14 144.76
CA SER A 930 -114.77 -32.30 143.77
C SER A 930 -115.80 -31.46 143.00
N LEU A 931 -115.81 -30.15 143.23
CA LEU A 931 -116.64 -29.22 142.49
C LEU A 931 -115.93 -28.75 141.22
N ARG A 932 -116.51 -29.03 140.04
CA ARG A 932 -116.07 -28.38 138.78
C ARG A 932 -116.45 -26.90 138.83
N PRO A 933 -115.52 -25.94 138.72
CA PRO A 933 -115.85 -24.52 138.74
C PRO A 933 -116.72 -24.14 137.53
N ARG A 934 -117.87 -23.50 137.76
CA ARG A 934 -118.68 -22.89 136.69
C ARG A 934 -118.61 -21.36 136.71
N SER A 935 -117.72 -20.86 135.85
CA SER A 935 -117.89 -19.67 134.99
C SER A 935 -118.51 -18.40 135.58
N ARG A 936 -117.76 -17.28 135.52
CA ARG A 936 -118.37 -15.95 135.39
C ARG A 936 -118.50 -15.56 133.91
N ARG A 937 -119.74 -15.57 133.39
CA ARG A 937 -120.11 -14.71 132.26
C ARG A 937 -120.17 -13.26 132.75
N ARG A 938 -119.86 -12.30 131.87
CA ARG A 938 -120.46 -10.96 131.89
C ARG A 938 -121.00 -10.64 130.50
N SER A 939 -121.95 -9.70 130.41
CA SER A 939 -122.93 -9.63 129.33
C SER A 939 -122.79 -8.38 128.45
N ALA A 940 -122.89 -8.57 127.13
CA ALA A 940 -123.40 -7.58 126.17
C ALA A 940 -123.93 -8.29 124.91
N GLN A 941 -124.83 -7.62 124.20
CA GLN A 941 -125.56 -8.05 122.98
C GLN A 941 -125.98 -6.77 122.23
N PRO A 942 -126.53 -6.80 121.00
CA PRO A 942 -126.21 -7.54 119.78
C PRO A 942 -125.60 -6.62 118.68
N GLY A 943 -125.28 -7.15 117.50
CA GLY A 943 -124.90 -6.31 116.33
C GLY A 943 -124.72 -7.05 115.01
N SER A 944 -125.81 -7.30 114.28
CA SER A 944 -125.77 -7.73 112.87
C SER A 944 -125.45 -6.53 111.96
N PRO A 945 -124.72 -6.69 110.83
CA PRO A 945 -125.42 -7.08 109.60
C PRO A 945 -124.65 -7.97 108.58
N ARG A 946 -125.44 -8.82 107.92
CA ARG A 946 -125.51 -9.16 106.47
C ARG A 946 -124.24 -9.06 105.56
N PRO A 947 -123.93 -10.10 104.75
CA PRO A 947 -122.76 -10.11 103.85
C PRO A 947 -123.00 -9.45 102.47
N PRO A 948 -121.94 -8.93 101.83
CA PRO A 948 -121.83 -8.68 100.38
C PRO A 948 -120.92 -9.71 99.64
N PRO A 949 -120.90 -9.74 98.29
CA PRO A 949 -120.56 -10.94 97.50
C PRO A 949 -119.20 -10.90 96.77
N PRO A 950 -118.79 -11.99 96.06
CA PRO A 950 -117.60 -11.98 95.21
C PRO A 950 -117.80 -11.18 93.91
N PRO A 951 -116.75 -10.53 93.35
CA PRO A 951 -116.76 -9.98 92.01
C PRO A 951 -116.31 -11.00 90.95
N SER A 952 -117.26 -11.39 90.08
CA SER A 952 -116.98 -12.05 88.80
C SER A 952 -116.48 -11.01 87.76
N PRO A 953 -115.89 -11.42 86.60
CA PRO A 953 -115.11 -10.51 85.76
C PRO A 953 -115.95 -9.65 84.80
N PRO A 954 -115.44 -8.48 84.36
CA PRO A 954 -115.96 -7.74 83.20
C PRO A 954 -115.31 -8.21 81.89
N SER A 955 -116.12 -8.34 80.84
CA SER A 955 -115.72 -8.85 79.53
C SER A 955 -115.35 -7.75 78.51
N LEU A 956 -114.52 -8.16 77.55
CA LEU A 956 -114.41 -7.69 76.16
C LEU A 956 -115.50 -6.72 75.65
N ARG A 957 -115.08 -5.55 75.14
CA ARG A 957 -115.40 -5.01 73.78
C ARG A 957 -114.54 -3.76 73.52
N SER A 958 -113.60 -3.72 72.58
CA SER A 958 -113.68 -3.79 71.11
C SER A 958 -113.92 -2.44 70.41
N ALA A 959 -112.85 -1.84 69.86
CA ALA A 959 -112.92 -0.86 68.79
C ALA A 959 -111.89 -1.21 67.71
N ARG A 960 -112.43 -1.66 66.56
CA ARG A 960 -111.89 -1.88 65.20
C ARG A 960 -110.44 -1.44 64.89
N GLY A 961 -109.72 -2.32 64.17
CA GLY A 961 -108.56 -1.98 63.33
C GLY A 961 -108.96 -1.33 61.98
N PRO A 962 -108.18 -1.52 60.90
CA PRO A 962 -107.96 -2.87 60.36
C PRO A 962 -106.50 -3.27 60.11
N SER A 963 -106.29 -4.52 59.67
CA SER A 963 -104.99 -5.18 59.43
C SER A 963 -104.76 -5.47 57.91
N PRO A 964 -103.95 -6.45 57.43
CA PRO A 964 -103.05 -6.26 56.26
C PRO A 964 -103.51 -7.09 55.01
N PRO A 965 -102.70 -7.45 53.98
CA PRO A 965 -101.52 -8.34 54.12
C PRO A 965 -100.31 -8.12 53.17
N SER A 966 -99.18 -8.73 53.58
CA SER A 966 -98.15 -9.46 52.80
C SER A 966 -98.66 -10.28 51.58
N PRO A 967 -97.82 -10.98 50.75
CA PRO A 967 -96.41 -10.75 50.32
C PRO A 967 -96.09 -11.15 48.83
N ILE A 968 -94.78 -11.11 48.47
CA ILE A 968 -94.05 -12.10 47.63
C ILE A 968 -94.04 -12.05 46.07
N ARG A 969 -92.82 -12.24 45.54
CA ARG A 969 -92.36 -12.78 44.24
C ARG A 969 -92.10 -11.90 43.00
N SER A 970 -91.24 -12.49 42.17
CA SER A 970 -90.49 -11.99 41.00
C SER A 970 -91.20 -12.18 39.66
N SER A 971 -90.79 -11.43 38.63
CA SER A 971 -90.30 -12.02 37.35
C SER A 971 -89.60 -10.97 36.45
N ARG A 972 -89.26 -11.35 35.21
CA ARG A 972 -88.17 -10.81 34.37
C ARG A 972 -88.67 -10.39 32.99
N THR A 973 -88.38 -9.16 32.54
CA THR A 973 -88.44 -8.76 31.11
C THR A 973 -87.64 -7.47 30.84
N GLY A 974 -87.13 -7.35 29.62
CA GLY A 974 -86.86 -6.09 28.91
C GLY A 974 -87.55 -6.17 27.53
N PRO A 975 -87.17 -5.41 26.49
CA PRO A 975 -86.16 -4.34 26.41
C PRO A 975 -86.71 -3.01 25.82
N ALA A 976 -85.91 -1.93 25.78
CA ALA A 976 -86.16 -0.79 24.88
C ALA A 976 -84.90 0.01 24.52
N ARG A 977 -84.94 0.68 23.36
CA ARG A 977 -83.88 1.48 22.70
C ARG A 977 -83.81 2.93 23.23
N ALA A 978 -82.69 3.61 22.96
CA ALA A 978 -82.49 5.05 23.17
C ALA A 978 -83.14 5.92 22.07
N PRO A 979 -83.11 7.26 22.24
CA PRO A 979 -82.49 8.10 21.21
C PRO A 979 -81.42 9.09 21.73
N SER A 980 -80.56 9.54 20.81
CA SER A 980 -79.48 10.54 20.97
C SER A 980 -80.01 11.98 20.65
N PRO A 981 -79.23 13.09 20.44
CA PRO A 981 -77.80 13.22 20.07
C PRO A 981 -76.97 14.41 20.66
N SER A 982 -75.74 14.55 20.14
CA SER A 982 -74.75 15.66 20.28
C SER A 982 -73.92 15.69 21.58
N ARG A 983 -72.64 16.13 21.60
CA ARG A 983 -71.82 16.86 20.58
C ARG A 983 -70.30 16.55 20.76
N GLU A 984 -69.54 16.48 19.65
CA GLU A 984 -68.04 16.54 19.54
C GLU A 984 -67.17 15.52 20.34
N ALA A 985 -65.93 15.14 19.93
CA ALA A 985 -65.25 15.08 18.63
C ALA A 985 -64.04 14.11 18.72
N PHE A 986 -63.60 13.47 17.63
CA PHE A 986 -62.46 12.53 17.60
C PHE A 986 -61.71 12.54 16.24
N PRO A 987 -60.37 12.30 16.20
CA PRO A 987 -59.59 12.07 14.98
C PRO A 987 -59.36 10.56 14.68
N PRO A 988 -58.93 10.20 13.46
CA PRO A 988 -58.40 8.85 13.16
C PRO A 988 -57.02 8.83 12.46
N SER A 989 -56.26 7.76 12.68
CA SER A 989 -55.23 7.24 11.74
C SER A 989 -55.90 6.24 10.76
N THR A 990 -55.29 5.51 9.81
CA THR A 990 -53.91 5.08 9.49
C THR A 990 -53.92 4.49 8.06
N ALA A 991 -52.85 4.56 7.25
CA ALA A 991 -52.53 3.57 6.19
C ALA A 991 -51.28 3.94 5.35
N ALA A 992 -50.59 2.93 4.81
CA ALA A 992 -49.49 2.98 3.82
C ALA A 992 -49.22 1.53 3.29
N PRO A 993 -48.30 1.25 2.34
CA PRO A 993 -47.71 2.06 1.24
C PRO A 993 -47.81 1.38 -0.15
N ALA A 994 -47.32 2.02 -1.23
CA ALA A 994 -46.97 1.38 -2.52
C ALA A 994 -45.87 2.18 -3.28
N SER A 995 -45.18 1.55 -4.25
CA SER A 995 -43.93 2.05 -4.88
C SER A 995 -44.07 2.47 -6.37
N PRO A 996 -43.11 3.21 -6.98
CA PRO A 996 -43.38 4.13 -8.11
C PRO A 996 -42.59 3.91 -9.43
N SER A 997 -43.03 4.58 -10.52
CA SER A 997 -42.28 5.00 -11.74
C SER A 997 -43.25 5.61 -12.80
N PRO A 998 -42.80 6.29 -13.89
CA PRO A 998 -41.65 7.17 -14.14
C PRO A 998 -42.10 8.59 -14.65
N PRO A 999 -41.18 9.52 -15.03
CA PRO A 999 -41.18 10.01 -16.45
C PRO A 999 -39.83 10.58 -16.99
N THR A 1000 -39.81 10.99 -18.27
CA THR A 1000 -38.71 11.64 -19.03
C THR A 1000 -39.29 12.52 -20.17
N PRO A 1001 -38.51 13.28 -20.98
CA PRO A 1001 -37.35 14.15 -20.71
C PRO A 1001 -37.46 15.55 -21.41
N LEU A 1002 -36.55 16.52 -21.16
CA LEU A 1002 -36.11 17.53 -22.18
C LEU A 1002 -34.86 18.37 -21.79
N ARG A 1003 -34.34 19.13 -22.76
CA ARG A 1003 -32.93 19.65 -22.92
C ARG A 1003 -32.56 20.98 -22.20
N PRO A 1004 -31.26 21.40 -22.20
CA PRO A 1004 -30.69 22.38 -21.25
C PRO A 1004 -30.19 23.73 -21.86
N PRO A 1005 -29.68 24.67 -21.03
CA PRO A 1005 -28.93 25.85 -21.47
C PRO A 1005 -27.42 25.88 -21.11
N ARG A 1006 -26.61 26.04 -22.16
CA ARG A 1006 -25.40 26.91 -22.32
C ARG A 1006 -24.33 27.08 -21.22
N ARG A 1007 -23.08 26.92 -21.68
CA ARG A 1007 -21.83 27.43 -21.05
C ARG A 1007 -21.85 28.96 -20.88
N SER A 1008 -21.14 29.45 -19.86
CA SER A 1008 -20.62 30.83 -19.79
C SER A 1008 -19.11 30.78 -19.50
N CYS A 1009 -18.32 31.53 -20.26
CA CYS A 1009 -16.86 31.63 -20.12
C CYS A 1009 -16.49 33.01 -19.56
N ARG A 1010 -15.49 33.11 -18.67
CA ARG A 1010 -14.98 34.39 -18.18
C ARG A 1010 -13.45 34.45 -18.20
N ILE A 1011 -12.95 35.09 -19.24
CA ILE A 1011 -11.52 35.38 -19.44
C ILE A 1011 -11.12 36.55 -18.51
N ARG A 1012 -9.94 36.46 -17.89
CA ARG A 1012 -9.16 37.63 -17.44
C ARG A 1012 -8.06 37.92 -18.47
N ARG A 1013 -7.81 39.19 -18.77
CA ARG A 1013 -6.59 39.68 -19.43
C ARG A 1013 -5.93 40.74 -18.53
N PRO A 1014 -4.59 40.81 -18.49
CA PRO A 1014 -3.85 41.90 -17.84
C PRO A 1014 -3.61 43.06 -18.83
N SER A 1015 -3.33 44.26 -18.30
CA SER A 1015 -2.69 45.41 -18.98
C SER A 1015 -2.47 46.54 -17.95
N PRO A 1016 -1.48 47.44 -18.12
CA PRO A 1016 -0.26 47.32 -18.93
C PRO A 1016 0.88 46.63 -18.16
#